data_AF-A0A5N6PNU0-F1
#
_entry.id   AF-A0A5N6PNU0-F1
#
_cell.length_a   1.000
_cell.length_b   1.000
_cell.length_c   1.000
_cell.angle_alpha   90.00
_cell.angle_beta   90.00
_cell.angle_gamma   90.00
#
_symmetry.space_group_name_H-M   'P 1'
#
loop_
_entity.id
_entity.type
_entity.pdbx_description
1 polymer ?
#
loop_
_entity_poly.entity_id
_entity_poly.type
_entity_poly.pdbx_seq_one_letter_code
_entity_poly.pdbx_strand_id
1 'polypeptide(L)'
;MSGSIESLIIFRNNEEELLKLKEEVEHLQNELGELKHEDVSYRKTNITTKRIDVKKMDGLVIDPIEAQRREKVKDAMLHAWTSYENYAWGHDELQPQSKNGVDSFGGLGATLIDSLDTLYIMGLDEQFQKAKEWIASSLDFNKNYDASVFETTIRVVGGLLSAYDLSGDNVFLEKAKDIADRLLPAWDTPSGIPYNIINLAHGNAHNPGWTGGDSILADSGTEQLEFIALTQRTGDPKYQQKVENVILVLNKTFPDDGLLPIYINPHRGTNSHSTITFGAMGDSFYEYLLKVWIQGNKTAEVKHYRVMWETSMKGLLSLVRKTAPSSFTYISEKIGNSLIDKMDELACFAPGMIALGSSGYGPEDSRKFLNLAEELAWTCYNFYQSTPTKLAGENYFFHSGQDMTVGTSWNILRPETVESLFYLWRLTGNKTYQEWGWNIFQAFEKNSRVESGYVGLKDVNTGVKDNMMQSFFLAETLKYLYLLFSPPSVISLDEWVFNTEAHPLKIVPRIAPGEQRYITRPKKIKKIEVDDHSQRAVSTALWCNFLVFSLKFGVWLATSSHVMLAEVVHSVADFANQALLLYGLNSSKRAPDALHPYGYSKERFVWSLISAVGIFCLGSGATIIHGVQNLWTSQPPGNIMYAALVIGGSFIIEGASLAVAVHAVRKGAAAEGMTVRDYVWRGHDPTSVAVMTEDSAAVTGLVIAAASLVAVKMTGNPIYDPIGSIIVGNLLGVVAIFLIQRNRHALIGRAIDDHDMKRVLEFLKNDPVVDSVYDCKSEVIGPGFFRFKAEIDFNGVKLVQNHLSRTGPEEWAKKFRNAAKEKDDTELLKIMSFYGEEVVTALGSEVDRLEKEIQEIVPGIRHVDIEAHNPIIPPP
;
A
#
# COMPACT_ATOMS: atom_id res chain seq x y z
N MET A 1 26.01 -64.87 -36.65
CA MET A 1 26.94 -64.64 -35.52
C MET A 1 27.25 -63.16 -35.25
N SER A 2 26.53 -62.19 -35.84
CA SER A 2 26.71 -60.75 -35.58
C SER A 2 25.77 -60.17 -34.51
N GLY A 3 24.59 -60.75 -34.25
CA GLY A 3 23.61 -60.20 -33.29
C GLY A 3 23.87 -60.51 -31.80
N SER A 4 24.89 -61.30 -31.48
CA SER A 4 25.23 -61.67 -30.09
C SER A 4 26.37 -60.83 -29.50
N ILE A 5 27.05 -60.02 -30.32
CA ILE A 5 28.19 -59.20 -29.89
C ILE A 5 27.73 -57.76 -29.58
N GLU A 6 26.76 -57.22 -30.31
CA GLU A 6 26.21 -55.86 -30.05
C GLU A 6 25.45 -55.77 -28.73
N SER A 7 24.69 -56.79 -28.33
CA SER A 7 23.95 -56.81 -27.07
C SER A 7 24.87 -56.90 -25.83
N LEU A 8 26.02 -57.56 -25.96
CA LEU A 8 27.05 -57.62 -24.91
C LEU A 8 27.85 -56.30 -24.78
N ILE A 9 28.00 -55.53 -25.87
CA ILE A 9 28.66 -54.22 -25.85
C ILE A 9 27.75 -53.16 -25.23
N ILE A 10 26.45 -53.15 -25.53
CA ILE A 10 25.48 -52.21 -24.95
C ILE A 10 25.32 -52.44 -23.45
N PHE A 11 25.25 -53.70 -23.01
CA PHE A 11 25.13 -54.01 -21.58
C PHE A 11 26.36 -53.59 -20.79
N ARG A 12 27.56 -53.75 -21.37
CA ARG A 12 28.82 -53.37 -20.73
C ARG A 12 29.04 -51.85 -20.69
N ASN A 13 28.60 -51.11 -21.71
CA ASN A 13 28.63 -49.64 -21.69
C ASN A 13 27.65 -49.06 -20.66
N ASN A 14 26.46 -49.64 -20.51
CA ASN A 14 25.48 -49.20 -19.51
C ASN A 14 25.96 -49.50 -18.08
N GLU A 15 26.69 -50.60 -17.84
CA GLU A 15 27.31 -50.86 -16.54
C GLU A 15 28.45 -49.88 -16.21
N GLU A 16 29.25 -49.45 -17.19
CA GLU A 16 30.28 -48.42 -16.99
C GLU A 16 29.68 -47.04 -16.68
N GLU A 17 28.59 -46.63 -17.35
CA GLU A 17 27.88 -45.39 -17.01
C GLU A 17 27.24 -45.45 -15.62
N LEU A 18 26.68 -46.60 -15.24
CA LEU A 18 26.06 -46.77 -13.92
C LEU A 18 27.10 -46.75 -12.79
N LEU A 19 28.33 -47.20 -13.06
CA LEU A 19 29.47 -47.11 -12.14
C LEU A 19 29.95 -45.66 -11.99
N LYS A 20 30.09 -44.92 -13.10
CA LYS A 20 30.43 -43.48 -13.05
C LYS A 20 29.41 -42.66 -12.28
N LEU A 21 28.12 -42.90 -12.53
CA LEU A 21 27.03 -42.23 -11.80
C LEU A 21 27.05 -42.56 -10.30
N LYS A 22 27.41 -43.80 -9.91
CA LYS A 22 27.56 -44.16 -8.50
C LYS A 22 28.76 -43.48 -7.85
N GLU A 23 29.89 -43.38 -8.54
CA GLU A 23 31.07 -42.66 -8.05
C GLU A 23 30.79 -41.16 -7.89
N GLU A 24 30.06 -40.53 -8.82
CA GLU A 24 29.62 -39.13 -8.69
C GLU A 24 28.66 -38.92 -7.52
N VAL A 25 27.70 -39.83 -7.32
CA VAL A 25 26.78 -39.74 -6.17
C VAL A 25 27.53 -39.90 -4.84
N GLU A 26 28.53 -40.78 -4.78
CA GLU A 26 29.35 -40.98 -3.57
C GLU A 26 30.26 -39.77 -3.31
N HIS A 27 30.81 -39.15 -4.35
CA HIS A 27 31.55 -37.88 -4.27
C HIS A 27 30.67 -36.75 -3.73
N LEU A 28 29.46 -36.57 -4.29
CA LEU A 28 28.51 -35.55 -3.85
C LEU A 28 28.02 -35.80 -2.41
N GLN A 29 27.89 -37.05 -1.99
CA GLN A 29 27.55 -37.40 -0.60
C GLN A 29 28.70 -37.07 0.37
N ASN A 30 29.95 -37.22 -0.04
CA ASN A 30 31.11 -36.81 0.75
C ASN A 30 31.24 -35.28 0.85
N GLU A 31 31.05 -34.53 -0.24
CA GLU A 31 31.00 -33.05 -0.18
C GLU A 31 29.86 -32.55 0.71
N LEU A 32 28.70 -33.20 0.67
CA LEU A 32 27.58 -32.90 1.57
C LEU A 32 27.89 -33.27 3.03
N GLY A 33 28.76 -34.26 3.26
CA GLY A 33 29.28 -34.64 4.57
C GLY A 33 30.23 -33.58 5.14
N GLU A 34 31.12 -33.02 4.32
CA GLU A 34 32.05 -31.96 4.71
C GLU A 34 31.32 -30.64 5.01
N LEU A 35 30.34 -30.27 4.18
CA LEU A 35 29.48 -29.10 4.42
C LEU A 35 28.66 -29.22 5.72
N LYS A 36 28.25 -30.43 6.10
CA LYS A 36 27.58 -30.68 7.40
C LYS A 36 28.54 -30.65 8.59
N HIS A 37 29.82 -30.94 8.38
CA HIS A 37 30.82 -30.91 9.45
C HIS A 37 31.35 -29.50 9.75
N GLU A 38 31.38 -28.59 8.77
CA GLU A 38 31.68 -27.17 9.01
C GLU A 38 30.59 -26.45 9.83
N ASP A 39 29.32 -26.87 9.71
CA ASP A 39 28.18 -26.28 10.42
C ASP A 39 28.10 -26.68 11.92
N VAL A 40 28.89 -27.68 12.35
CA VAL A 40 28.88 -28.21 13.73
C VAL A 40 30.01 -27.65 14.60
N SER A 41 30.96 -26.90 14.03
CA SER A 41 32.08 -26.28 14.76
C SER A 41 31.68 -24.99 15.52
N TYR A 42 30.57 -24.34 15.16
CA TYR A 42 30.20 -23.00 15.67
C TYR A 42 29.12 -22.97 16.77
N ARG A 43 28.87 -24.07 17.48
CA ARG A 43 27.95 -24.06 18.65
C ARG A 43 28.51 -24.80 19.85
N LYS A 44 29.43 -24.16 20.57
CA LYS A 44 29.64 -24.45 21.99
C LYS A 44 30.16 -23.23 22.76
N THR A 45 29.30 -22.23 22.94
CA THR A 45 29.45 -21.25 24.02
C THR A 45 28.07 -20.86 24.55
N ASN A 46 27.91 -21.06 25.86
CA ASN A 46 26.67 -20.98 26.62
C ASN A 46 26.07 -19.57 26.63
N ILE A 47 24.84 -19.40 26.11
CA ILE A 47 23.96 -18.30 26.52
C ILE A 47 22.54 -18.85 26.74
N THR A 48 22.09 -18.72 27.97
CA THR A 48 20.76 -19.03 28.50
C THR A 48 19.68 -18.29 27.70
N THR A 49 18.92 -19.03 26.89
CA THR A 49 17.88 -18.48 26.01
C THR A 49 16.55 -18.37 26.75
N LYS A 50 16.06 -17.14 26.97
CA LYS A 50 14.63 -16.87 27.13
C LYS A 50 13.97 -17.14 25.78
N ARG A 51 12.97 -18.03 25.74
CA ARG A 51 12.12 -18.28 24.57
C ARG A 51 11.44 -16.97 24.15
N ILE A 52 11.65 -16.55 22.91
CA ILE A 52 10.81 -15.57 22.20
C ILE A 52 9.99 -16.37 21.21
N ASP A 53 8.66 -16.31 21.33
CA ASP A 53 7.72 -16.94 20.41
C ASP A 53 7.75 -16.21 19.06
N VAL A 54 8.15 -16.93 18.00
CA VAL A 54 8.13 -16.46 16.62
C VAL A 54 6.73 -16.67 16.06
N LYS A 55 5.97 -15.59 15.83
CA LYS A 55 4.75 -15.63 15.02
C LYS A 55 5.14 -15.70 13.53
N LYS A 56 4.75 -16.77 12.86
CA LYS A 56 4.76 -16.87 11.39
C LYS A 56 3.68 -15.94 10.82
N MET A 57 4.08 -14.90 10.11
CA MET A 57 3.31 -14.32 9.01
C MET A 57 3.90 -14.86 7.71
N ASP A 58 3.05 -15.09 6.72
CA ASP A 58 3.30 -15.88 5.53
C ASP A 58 4.61 -15.55 4.77
N GLY A 59 5.37 -16.59 4.44
CA GLY A 59 6.29 -16.63 3.29
C GLY A 59 7.64 -15.90 3.34
N LEU A 60 7.84 -14.89 4.17
CA LEU A 60 9.10 -14.13 4.20
C LEU A 60 9.93 -14.49 5.44
N VAL A 61 11.03 -15.24 5.23
CA VAL A 61 12.07 -15.39 6.26
C VAL A 61 12.77 -14.04 6.38
N ILE A 62 12.28 -13.19 7.27
CA ILE A 62 12.98 -11.95 7.64
C ILE A 62 14.22 -12.38 8.43
N ASP A 63 15.40 -12.04 7.91
CA ASP A 63 16.66 -12.23 8.63
C ASP A 63 16.57 -11.52 9.99
N PRO A 64 16.69 -12.23 11.13
CA PRO A 64 16.53 -11.63 12.45
C PRO A 64 17.49 -10.47 12.71
N ILE A 65 18.68 -10.46 12.10
CA ILE A 65 19.65 -9.37 12.22
C ILE A 65 19.10 -8.13 11.52
N GLU A 66 18.61 -8.28 10.29
CA GLU A 66 18.06 -7.17 9.51
C GLU A 66 16.77 -6.63 10.13
N ALA A 67 15.92 -7.49 10.69
CA ALA A 67 14.77 -7.06 11.49
C ALA A 67 15.20 -6.17 12.67
N GLN A 68 16.27 -6.54 13.39
CA GLN A 68 16.79 -5.75 14.50
C GLN A 68 17.36 -4.41 14.01
N ARG A 69 18.13 -4.41 12.92
CA ARG A 69 18.69 -3.19 12.32
C ARG A 69 17.57 -2.23 11.88
N ARG A 70 16.53 -2.77 11.23
CA ARG A 70 15.35 -2.02 10.81
C ARG A 70 14.63 -1.36 12.00
N GLU A 71 14.42 -2.09 13.10
CA GLU A 71 13.83 -1.51 14.31
C GLU A 71 14.71 -0.41 14.91
N LYS A 72 16.05 -0.52 14.82
CA LYS A 72 16.95 0.55 15.27
C LYS A 72 16.86 1.81 14.44
N VAL A 73 16.66 1.69 13.12
CA VAL A 73 16.41 2.85 12.27
C VAL A 73 15.04 3.48 12.60
N LYS A 74 14.01 2.66 12.89
CA LYS A 74 12.72 3.15 13.37
C LYS A 74 12.82 3.88 14.72
N ASP A 75 13.61 3.36 15.67
CA ASP A 75 13.92 4.04 16.94
C ASP A 75 14.57 5.41 16.70
N ALA A 76 15.48 5.50 15.72
CA ALA A 76 16.14 6.75 15.34
C ALA A 76 15.16 7.75 14.71
N MET A 77 14.26 7.29 13.84
CA MET A 77 13.18 8.10 13.27
C MET A 77 12.27 8.66 14.37
N LEU A 78 11.85 7.82 15.32
CA LEU A 78 11.00 8.26 16.42
C LEU A 78 11.70 9.29 17.31
N HIS A 79 13.00 9.13 17.56
CA HIS A 79 13.82 10.12 18.29
C HIS A 79 13.90 11.47 17.56
N ALA A 80 14.17 11.45 16.27
CA ALA A 80 14.23 12.64 15.43
C ALA A 80 12.86 13.36 15.39
N TRP A 81 11.81 12.60 15.06
CA TRP A 81 10.43 13.10 14.97
C TRP A 81 9.93 13.68 16.29
N THR A 82 10.10 12.95 17.40
CA THR A 82 9.68 13.43 18.73
C THR A 82 10.40 14.72 19.11
N SER A 83 11.67 14.86 18.74
CA SER A 83 12.43 16.09 18.98
C SER A 83 11.92 17.25 18.13
N TYR A 84 11.63 17.01 16.85
CA TYR A 84 10.99 18.00 15.96
C TYR A 84 9.63 18.43 16.52
N GLU A 85 8.79 17.49 16.94
CA GLU A 85 7.48 17.75 17.52
C GLU A 85 7.55 18.59 18.81
N ASN A 86 8.57 18.38 19.64
CA ASN A 86 8.72 19.13 20.89
C ASN A 86 9.24 20.56 20.69
N TYR A 87 10.06 20.80 19.67
CA TYR A 87 10.88 22.02 19.59
C TYR A 87 10.68 22.84 18.32
N ALA A 88 10.08 22.26 17.28
CA ALA A 88 9.97 22.86 15.95
C ALA A 88 8.65 22.52 15.24
N TRP A 89 7.60 22.10 15.96
CA TRP A 89 6.33 21.70 15.35
C TRP A 89 5.74 22.77 14.42
N GLY A 90 5.58 22.42 13.14
CA GLY A 90 5.05 23.31 12.10
C GLY A 90 6.08 24.26 11.49
N HIS A 91 7.32 24.31 12.00
CA HIS A 91 8.44 24.96 11.34
C HIS A 91 9.07 24.05 10.28
N ASP A 92 9.87 24.63 9.39
CA ASP A 92 10.50 23.83 8.35
C ASP A 92 11.52 22.83 8.86
N GLU A 93 12.39 23.26 9.78
CA GLU A 93 13.50 22.44 10.26
C GLU A 93 13.73 22.65 11.76
N LEU A 94 14.42 21.68 12.37
CA LEU A 94 14.81 21.74 13.77
C LEU A 94 16.26 22.19 13.91
N GLN A 95 16.53 23.03 14.91
CA GLN A 95 17.87 23.32 15.43
C GLN A 95 18.08 22.60 16.79
N PRO A 96 18.63 21.37 16.81
CA PRO A 96 18.62 20.52 18.00
C PRO A 96 19.35 21.10 19.21
N GLN A 97 20.52 21.71 19.02
CA GLN A 97 21.29 22.26 20.15
C GLN A 97 20.59 23.46 20.79
N SER A 98 19.91 24.27 19.97
CA SER A 98 19.16 25.44 20.43
C SER A 98 17.71 25.13 20.83
N LYS A 99 17.21 23.93 20.50
CA LYS A 99 15.85 23.45 20.81
C LYS A 99 14.76 24.40 20.29
N ASN A 100 14.89 24.86 19.05
CA ASN A 100 13.94 25.74 18.35
C ASN A 100 13.78 25.35 16.87
N GLY A 101 12.70 25.82 16.24
CA GLY A 101 12.48 25.71 14.80
C GLY A 101 13.11 26.85 14.01
N VAL A 102 13.35 26.58 12.72
CA VAL A 102 13.78 27.56 11.72
C VAL A 102 13.00 27.32 10.42
N ASP A 103 12.65 28.42 9.73
CA ASP A 103 11.82 28.40 8.52
C ASP A 103 12.66 28.64 7.26
N SER A 104 13.57 27.70 6.98
CA SER A 104 14.51 27.76 5.84
C SER A 104 13.81 27.80 4.48
N PHE A 105 12.56 27.31 4.40
CA PHE A 105 11.75 27.20 3.19
C PHE A 105 10.50 28.09 3.24
N GLY A 106 10.46 29.11 4.12
CA GLY A 106 9.33 30.03 4.24
C GLY A 106 8.22 29.56 5.17
N GLY A 107 8.48 28.53 5.99
CA GLY A 107 7.58 27.99 7.02
C GLY A 107 6.49 27.09 6.44
N LEU A 108 6.81 26.33 5.41
CA LEU A 108 5.90 25.38 4.77
C LEU A 108 5.72 24.09 5.60
N GLY A 109 6.47 23.95 6.70
CA GLY A 109 6.48 22.74 7.51
C GLY A 109 7.25 21.62 6.82
N ALA A 110 8.37 21.94 6.15
CA ALA A 110 9.15 21.03 5.32
C ALA A 110 9.40 19.66 6.00
N THR A 111 9.99 19.63 7.20
CA THR A 111 10.25 18.36 7.94
C THR A 111 8.97 17.57 8.21
N LEU A 112 7.85 18.25 8.49
CA LEU A 112 6.57 17.59 8.73
C LEU A 112 6.06 16.90 7.46
N ILE A 113 6.09 17.60 6.32
CA ILE A 113 5.62 17.08 5.02
C ILE A 113 6.55 15.99 4.51
N ASP A 114 7.86 16.23 4.53
CA ASP A 114 8.90 15.31 4.07
C ASP A 114 8.91 13.99 4.87
N SER A 115 8.46 14.01 6.12
CA SER A 115 8.42 12.82 6.96
C SER A 115 7.15 11.98 6.80
N LEU A 116 6.09 12.47 6.13
CA LEU A 116 4.78 11.82 6.12
C LEU A 116 4.85 10.37 5.63
N ASP A 117 5.49 10.17 4.49
CA ASP A 117 5.62 8.85 3.89
C ASP A 117 6.58 7.96 4.69
N THR A 118 7.67 8.49 5.27
CA THR A 118 8.54 7.76 6.19
C THR A 118 7.76 7.25 7.40
N LEU A 119 6.97 8.12 8.03
CA LEU A 119 6.12 7.76 9.17
C LEU A 119 5.13 6.66 8.78
N TYR A 120 4.51 6.76 7.61
CA TYR A 120 3.59 5.77 7.09
C TYR A 120 4.28 4.42 6.82
N ILE A 121 5.39 4.42 6.09
CA ILE A 121 6.17 3.22 5.73
C ILE A 121 6.68 2.49 6.98
N MET A 122 7.09 3.23 8.02
CA MET A 122 7.56 2.65 9.28
C MET A 122 6.43 2.20 10.22
N GLY A 123 5.16 2.42 9.87
CA GLY A 123 4.01 2.11 10.73
C GLY A 123 3.98 2.95 12.01
N LEU A 124 4.25 4.24 11.89
CA LEU A 124 4.16 5.25 12.96
C LEU A 124 2.84 6.01 12.84
N ASP A 125 1.73 5.27 12.98
CA ASP A 125 0.38 5.75 12.66
C ASP A 125 -0.04 6.97 13.49
N GLU A 126 0.32 7.01 14.78
CA GLU A 126 -0.02 8.14 15.67
C GLU A 126 0.64 9.44 15.20
N GLN A 127 1.93 9.37 14.90
CA GLN A 127 2.71 10.49 14.39
C GLN A 127 2.18 10.96 13.03
N PHE A 128 1.87 10.01 12.15
CA PHE A 128 1.29 10.29 10.84
C PHE A 128 -0.08 10.98 10.93
N GLN A 129 -1.00 10.50 11.78
CA GLN A 129 -2.30 11.13 11.94
C GLN A 129 -2.17 12.55 12.51
N LYS A 130 -1.27 12.77 13.47
CA LYS A 130 -1.03 14.11 14.03
C LYS A 130 -0.48 15.08 12.98
N ALA A 131 0.46 14.64 12.15
CA ALA A 131 0.97 15.42 11.02
C ALA A 131 -0.13 15.74 10.00
N LYS A 132 -0.97 14.75 9.68
CA LYS A 132 -2.13 14.93 8.79
C LYS A 132 -3.11 15.98 9.31
N GLU A 133 -3.43 15.95 10.60
CA GLU A 133 -4.32 16.93 11.23
C GLU A 133 -3.76 18.35 11.13
N TRP A 134 -2.45 18.53 11.29
CA TRP A 134 -1.80 19.82 11.09
C TRP A 134 -1.89 20.28 9.63
N ILE A 135 -1.64 19.38 8.66
CA ILE A 135 -1.77 19.69 7.23
C ILE A 135 -3.19 20.12 6.88
N ALA A 136 -4.19 19.42 7.41
CA ALA A 136 -5.60 19.72 7.15
C ALA A 136 -6.03 21.08 7.73
N SER A 137 -5.51 21.46 8.89
CA SER A 137 -6.01 22.59 9.67
C SER A 137 -5.16 23.85 9.60
N SER A 138 -3.85 23.72 9.36
CA SER A 138 -2.86 24.75 9.66
C SER A 138 -1.93 25.09 8.48
N LEU A 139 -1.71 24.16 7.54
CA LEU A 139 -0.85 24.41 6.38
C LEU A 139 -1.46 25.43 5.41
N ASP A 140 -0.76 26.54 5.19
CA ASP A 140 -1.11 27.61 4.26
C ASP A 140 0.08 27.98 3.37
N PHE A 141 -0.15 27.97 2.05
CA PHE A 141 0.85 28.28 1.02
C PHE A 141 0.80 29.73 0.57
N ASN A 142 -0.14 30.54 1.05
CA ASN A 142 -0.27 31.93 0.66
C ASN A 142 0.73 32.87 1.36
N LYS A 143 2.02 32.69 1.05
CA LYS A 143 3.12 33.36 1.74
C LYS A 143 3.88 34.33 0.85
N ASN A 144 4.16 35.52 1.36
CA ASN A 144 5.07 36.46 0.72
C ASN A 144 6.52 36.04 0.97
N TYR A 145 6.94 34.97 0.30
CA TYR A 145 8.25 34.35 0.39
C TYR A 145 8.68 33.88 -1.01
N ASP A 146 9.94 34.12 -1.35
CA ASP A 146 10.56 33.71 -2.60
C ASP A 146 11.09 32.28 -2.43
N ALA A 147 10.26 31.30 -2.83
CA ALA A 147 10.56 29.89 -2.70
C ALA A 147 11.37 29.37 -3.89
N SER A 148 12.25 28.40 -3.63
CA SER A 148 12.84 27.59 -4.71
C SER A 148 11.76 26.68 -5.31
N VAL A 149 11.57 26.75 -6.62
CA VAL A 149 10.60 25.93 -7.35
C VAL A 149 11.00 24.45 -7.25
N PHE A 150 12.29 24.17 -7.41
CA PHE A 150 12.86 22.83 -7.29
C PHE A 150 12.65 22.25 -5.89
N GLU A 151 13.11 22.94 -4.84
CA GLU A 151 13.01 22.44 -3.47
C GLU A 151 11.56 22.26 -3.03
N THR A 152 10.68 23.20 -3.41
CA THR A 152 9.25 23.08 -3.10
C THR A 152 8.60 21.90 -3.84
N THR A 153 9.03 21.63 -5.07
CA THR A 153 8.50 20.52 -5.87
C THR A 153 8.91 19.18 -5.28
N ILE A 154 10.21 18.94 -5.10
CA ILE A 154 10.71 17.63 -4.69
C ILE A 154 10.30 17.29 -3.26
N ARG A 155 10.27 18.27 -2.34
CA ARG A 155 9.91 18.11 -0.91
C ARG A 155 8.40 18.13 -0.70
N VAL A 156 7.78 19.28 -1.02
CA VAL A 156 6.39 19.53 -0.64
C VAL A 156 5.41 18.84 -1.60
N VAL A 157 5.57 19.01 -2.92
CA VAL A 157 4.69 18.33 -3.89
C VAL A 157 4.92 16.83 -3.83
N GLY A 158 6.19 16.40 -3.84
CA GLY A 158 6.60 15.00 -3.72
C GLY A 158 6.05 14.33 -2.46
N GLY A 159 6.32 14.90 -1.27
CA GLY A 159 5.88 14.33 0.01
C GLY A 159 4.36 14.25 0.15
N LEU A 160 3.63 15.26 -0.32
CA LEU A 160 2.16 15.22 -0.33
C LEU A 160 1.61 14.18 -1.32
N LEU A 161 2.20 14.05 -2.52
CA LEU A 161 1.80 13.03 -3.48
C LEU A 161 2.10 11.62 -3.00
N SER A 162 3.24 11.38 -2.36
CA SER A 162 3.57 10.08 -1.78
C SER A 162 2.68 9.74 -0.59
N ALA A 163 2.39 10.70 0.29
CA ALA A 163 1.41 10.52 1.34
C ALA A 163 0.02 10.17 0.77
N TYR A 164 -0.39 10.78 -0.34
CA TYR A 164 -1.62 10.42 -1.05
C TYR A 164 -1.58 9.02 -1.65
N ASP A 165 -0.55 8.67 -2.42
CA ASP A 165 -0.44 7.37 -3.09
C ASP A 165 -0.37 6.21 -2.07
N LEU A 166 0.21 6.43 -0.88
CA LEU A 166 0.27 5.46 0.21
C LEU A 166 -1.04 5.36 1.01
N SER A 167 -1.63 6.49 1.41
CA SER A 167 -2.76 6.51 2.36
C SER A 167 -4.14 6.56 1.70
N GLY A 168 -4.24 7.02 0.45
CA GLY A 168 -5.49 7.31 -0.23
C GLY A 168 -6.27 8.53 0.30
N ASP A 169 -5.70 9.31 1.23
CA ASP A 169 -6.38 10.46 1.83
C ASP A 169 -6.27 11.71 0.94
N ASN A 170 -7.41 12.16 0.41
CA ASN A 170 -7.50 13.27 -0.54
C ASN A 170 -6.98 14.61 0.01
N VAL A 171 -6.85 14.79 1.33
CA VAL A 171 -6.30 16.03 1.90
C VAL A 171 -4.91 16.35 1.33
N PHE A 172 -4.08 15.33 1.13
CA PHE A 172 -2.73 15.51 0.60
C PHE A 172 -2.76 15.88 -0.89
N LEU A 173 -3.64 15.26 -1.68
CA LEU A 173 -3.78 15.57 -3.11
C LEU A 173 -4.28 17.01 -3.33
N GLU A 174 -5.24 17.47 -2.54
CA GLU A 174 -5.75 18.84 -2.63
C GLU A 174 -4.66 19.86 -2.26
N LYS A 175 -3.84 19.57 -1.24
CA LYS A 175 -2.70 20.42 -0.86
C LYS A 175 -1.60 20.40 -1.92
N ALA A 176 -1.26 19.24 -2.48
CA ALA A 176 -0.29 19.11 -3.57
C ALA A 176 -0.70 19.95 -4.78
N LYS A 177 -1.99 19.94 -5.10
CA LYS A 177 -2.57 20.75 -6.18
C LYS A 177 -2.46 22.26 -5.91
N ASP A 178 -2.78 22.73 -4.69
CA ASP A 178 -2.69 24.14 -4.31
C ASP A 178 -1.27 24.68 -4.46
N ILE A 179 -0.27 23.99 -3.89
CA ILE A 179 1.12 24.44 -4.02
C ILE A 179 1.60 24.36 -5.48
N ALA A 180 1.28 23.30 -6.22
CA ALA A 180 1.68 23.18 -7.63
C ALA A 180 1.07 24.29 -8.49
N ASP A 181 -0.20 24.66 -8.27
CA ASP A 181 -0.86 25.76 -8.97
C ASP A 181 -0.16 27.11 -8.74
N ARG A 182 0.41 27.32 -7.54
CA ARG A 182 1.19 28.52 -7.20
C ARG A 182 2.56 28.56 -7.86
N LEU A 183 3.15 27.40 -8.14
CA LEU A 183 4.46 27.29 -8.80
C LEU A 183 4.37 27.52 -10.32
N LEU A 184 3.23 27.24 -10.95
CA LEU A 184 3.05 27.29 -12.42
C LEU A 184 3.57 28.56 -13.13
N PRO A 185 3.49 29.78 -12.55
CA PRO A 185 4.04 30.97 -13.20
C PRO A 185 5.56 30.93 -13.41
N ALA A 186 6.30 30.05 -12.72
CA ALA A 186 7.74 29.89 -12.92
C ALA A 186 8.10 29.52 -14.37
N TRP A 187 7.23 28.77 -15.05
CA TRP A 187 7.40 28.36 -16.45
C TRP A 187 6.96 29.42 -17.47
N ASP A 188 6.51 30.61 -17.05
CA ASP A 188 6.08 31.69 -17.95
C ASP A 188 7.28 32.46 -18.52
N THR A 189 8.18 31.71 -19.15
CA THR A 189 9.37 32.20 -19.87
C THR A 189 9.21 31.97 -21.37
N PRO A 190 9.92 32.72 -22.24
CA PRO A 190 9.78 32.55 -23.69
C PRO A 190 10.12 31.15 -24.21
N SER A 191 11.02 30.41 -23.54
CA SER A 191 11.36 29.04 -23.92
C SER A 191 10.50 27.99 -23.21
N GLY A 192 9.90 28.34 -22.06
CA GLY A 192 9.23 27.42 -21.16
C GLY A 192 10.17 26.67 -20.20
N ILE A 193 11.47 26.98 -20.18
CA ILE A 193 12.38 26.60 -19.08
C ILE A 193 12.04 27.48 -17.87
N PRO A 194 11.77 26.92 -16.68
CA PRO A 194 11.31 27.71 -15.54
C PRO A 194 12.41 28.59 -14.95
N TYR A 195 11.99 29.71 -14.37
CA TYR A 195 12.80 30.40 -13.36
C TYR A 195 12.87 29.55 -12.08
N ASN A 196 14.01 29.55 -11.38
CA ASN A 196 14.21 28.67 -10.22
C ASN A 196 13.64 29.21 -8.90
N ILE A 197 13.29 30.51 -8.84
CA ILE A 197 12.69 31.14 -7.65
C ILE A 197 11.33 31.73 -8.01
N ILE A 198 10.34 31.59 -7.13
CA ILE A 198 9.00 32.16 -7.27
C ILE A 198 8.42 32.65 -5.93
N ASN A 199 7.79 33.82 -5.95
CA ASN A 199 7.03 34.29 -4.79
C ASN A 199 5.68 33.55 -4.67
N LEU A 200 5.43 32.85 -3.56
CA LEU A 200 4.23 31.99 -3.41
C LEU A 200 2.89 32.75 -3.30
N ALA A 201 2.92 34.03 -2.90
CA ALA A 201 1.73 34.87 -2.80
C ALA A 201 1.46 35.67 -4.09
N HIS A 202 2.52 36.11 -4.77
CA HIS A 202 2.42 37.04 -5.89
C HIS A 202 2.65 36.39 -7.26
N GLY A 203 3.26 35.20 -7.31
CA GLY A 203 3.59 34.51 -8.56
C GLY A 203 4.72 35.15 -9.38
N ASN A 204 5.45 36.11 -8.80
CA ASN A 204 6.58 36.73 -9.47
C ASN A 204 7.78 35.78 -9.41
N ALA A 205 8.25 35.32 -10.58
CA ALA A 205 9.35 34.38 -10.68
C ALA A 205 10.62 35.04 -11.25
N HIS A 206 11.79 34.58 -10.78
CA HIS A 206 13.10 35.05 -11.23
C HIS A 206 14.19 34.00 -10.94
N ASN A 207 15.40 34.20 -11.48
CA ASN A 207 16.57 33.39 -11.11
C ASN A 207 17.40 34.06 -10.01
N PRO A 208 18.19 33.30 -9.24
CA PRO A 208 19.12 33.87 -8.28
C PRO A 208 20.12 34.82 -8.96
N GLY A 209 20.42 35.97 -8.34
CA GLY A 209 21.24 37.00 -8.98
C GLY A 209 22.65 36.54 -9.38
N TRP A 210 23.20 35.53 -8.71
CA TRP A 210 24.53 34.97 -8.97
C TRP A 210 24.59 34.06 -10.21
N THR A 211 23.46 33.60 -10.74
CA THR A 211 23.44 32.80 -11.98
C THR A 211 23.54 33.66 -13.25
N GLY A 212 23.57 34.99 -13.11
CA GLY A 212 23.57 35.90 -14.26
C GLY A 212 22.28 35.85 -15.09
N GLY A 213 21.19 35.33 -14.52
CA GLY A 213 19.89 35.20 -15.16
C GLY A 213 19.62 33.83 -15.78
N ASP A 214 20.59 32.91 -15.78
CA ASP A 214 20.38 31.53 -16.22
C ASP A 214 19.69 30.69 -15.14
N SER A 215 18.95 29.67 -15.58
CA SER A 215 18.33 28.66 -14.72
C SER A 215 19.28 27.48 -14.52
N ILE A 216 19.15 26.78 -13.40
CA ILE A 216 19.95 25.61 -13.05
C ILE A 216 19.38 24.35 -13.71
N LEU A 217 20.26 23.49 -14.25
CA LEU A 217 19.88 22.27 -14.96
C LEU A 217 19.12 21.29 -14.07
N ALA A 218 19.65 20.95 -12.90
CA ALA A 218 18.97 20.06 -11.94
C ALA A 218 17.62 20.66 -11.54
N ASP A 219 17.58 21.92 -11.11
CA ASP A 219 16.35 22.57 -10.68
C ASP A 219 15.23 22.50 -11.73
N SER A 220 15.52 22.81 -12.99
CA SER A 220 14.54 22.77 -14.08
C SER A 220 14.28 21.36 -14.64
N GLY A 221 15.22 20.44 -14.42
CA GLY A 221 15.24 19.08 -14.97
C GLY A 221 14.70 18.01 -14.02
N THR A 222 14.28 18.41 -12.82
CA THR A 222 13.91 17.51 -11.71
C THR A 222 12.56 17.91 -11.09
N GLU A 223 11.58 18.22 -11.95
CA GLU A 223 10.21 18.57 -11.55
C GLU A 223 9.18 17.65 -12.23
N GLN A 224 9.66 16.76 -13.10
CA GLN A 224 8.84 15.99 -14.03
C GLN A 224 8.04 14.91 -13.31
N LEU A 225 8.64 14.16 -12.39
CA LEU A 225 7.97 13.05 -11.71
C LEU A 225 6.72 13.52 -10.97
N GLU A 226 6.83 14.61 -10.22
CA GLU A 226 5.78 15.17 -9.36
C GLU A 226 4.63 15.73 -10.21
N PHE A 227 4.94 16.55 -11.21
CA PHE A 227 3.92 17.19 -12.06
C PHE A 227 3.25 16.19 -13.01
N ILE A 228 3.97 15.16 -13.48
CA ILE A 228 3.38 14.04 -14.22
C ILE A 228 2.47 13.24 -13.28
N ALA A 229 2.92 12.90 -12.07
CA ALA A 229 2.10 12.17 -11.10
C ALA A 229 0.84 12.95 -10.73
N LEU A 230 0.95 14.26 -10.50
CA LEU A 230 -0.18 15.14 -10.21
C LEU A 230 -1.19 15.16 -11.36
N THR A 231 -0.74 15.21 -12.62
CA THR A 231 -1.62 15.07 -13.79
C THR A 231 -2.34 13.73 -13.80
N GLN A 232 -1.62 12.64 -13.56
CA GLN A 232 -2.19 11.29 -13.51
C GLN A 232 -3.24 11.14 -12.40
N ARG A 233 -3.08 11.85 -11.27
CA ARG A 233 -3.97 11.75 -10.10
C ARG A 233 -5.21 12.65 -10.23
N THR A 234 -5.00 13.86 -10.75
CA THR A 234 -6.05 14.89 -10.85
C THR A 234 -6.81 14.85 -12.19
N GLY A 235 -6.17 14.36 -13.25
CA GLY A 235 -6.65 14.42 -14.63
C GLY A 235 -6.46 15.79 -15.29
N ASP A 236 -5.80 16.76 -14.65
CA ASP A 236 -5.52 18.08 -15.24
C ASP A 236 -4.19 18.04 -16.02
N PRO A 237 -4.21 18.12 -17.35
CA PRO A 237 -3.01 17.92 -18.18
C PRO A 237 -1.99 19.06 -18.07
N LYS A 238 -2.34 20.20 -17.49
CA LYS A 238 -1.47 21.39 -17.48
C LYS A 238 -0.15 21.14 -16.76
N TYR A 239 -0.14 20.34 -15.70
CA TYR A 239 1.07 20.09 -14.90
C TYR A 239 2.10 19.33 -15.73
N GLN A 240 1.70 18.19 -16.30
CA GLN A 240 2.55 17.38 -17.18
C GLN A 240 3.01 18.19 -18.41
N GLN A 241 2.11 18.90 -19.08
CA GLN A 241 2.46 19.68 -20.27
C GLN A 241 3.56 20.71 -20.01
N LYS A 242 3.55 21.36 -18.83
CA LYS A 242 4.56 22.35 -18.46
C LYS A 242 5.94 21.72 -18.29
N VAL A 243 6.06 20.69 -17.45
CA VAL A 243 7.36 20.07 -17.14
C VAL A 243 7.94 19.24 -18.28
N GLU A 244 7.09 18.65 -19.14
CA GLU A 244 7.57 17.92 -20.32
C GLU A 244 8.04 18.85 -21.42
N ASN A 245 7.49 20.07 -21.53
CA ASN A 245 7.98 21.06 -22.47
C ASN A 245 9.46 21.40 -22.21
N VAL A 246 9.90 21.43 -20.95
CA VAL A 246 11.31 21.63 -20.59
C VAL A 246 12.20 20.57 -21.26
N ILE A 247 11.81 19.30 -21.14
CA ILE A 247 12.56 18.17 -21.72
C ILE A 247 12.55 18.24 -23.24
N LEU A 248 11.42 18.60 -23.85
CA LEU A 248 11.33 18.81 -25.30
C LEU A 248 12.24 19.94 -25.79
N VAL A 249 12.41 21.02 -25.00
CA VAL A 249 13.32 22.12 -25.32
C VAL A 249 14.77 21.66 -25.24
N LEU A 250 15.16 21.01 -24.14
CA LEU A 250 16.51 20.49 -23.96
C LEU A 250 16.87 19.45 -25.03
N ASN A 251 15.92 18.61 -25.44
CA ASN A 251 16.14 17.59 -26.45
C ASN A 251 16.50 18.17 -27.83
N LYS A 252 16.09 19.41 -28.15
CA LYS A 252 16.40 20.05 -29.45
C LYS A 252 17.90 20.26 -29.67
N THR A 253 18.63 20.51 -28.59
CA THR A 253 20.08 20.76 -28.60
C THR A 253 20.81 19.78 -27.70
N PHE A 254 20.26 18.58 -27.52
CA PHE A 254 20.87 17.56 -26.68
C PHE A 254 22.17 17.09 -27.33
N PRO A 255 23.30 17.14 -26.63
CA PRO A 255 24.59 16.82 -27.22
C PRO A 255 24.72 15.32 -27.47
N ASP A 256 25.58 14.95 -28.43
CA ASP A 256 25.81 13.55 -28.80
C ASP A 256 26.40 12.70 -27.65
N ASP A 257 27.08 13.34 -26.69
CA ASP A 257 27.57 12.72 -25.46
C ASP A 257 26.56 12.80 -24.30
N GLY A 258 25.42 13.49 -24.49
CA GLY A 258 24.35 13.63 -23.51
C GLY A 258 24.74 14.42 -22.25
N LEU A 259 25.88 15.11 -22.24
CA LEU A 259 26.38 15.86 -21.09
C LEU A 259 26.00 17.34 -21.20
N LEU A 260 25.17 17.81 -20.26
CA LEU A 260 24.70 19.20 -20.24
C LEU A 260 25.44 20.03 -19.17
N PRO A 261 25.80 21.29 -19.48
CA PRO A 261 26.27 22.24 -18.48
C PRO A 261 25.19 22.56 -17.45
N ILE A 262 25.59 22.91 -16.22
CA ILE A 262 24.68 23.21 -15.09
C ILE A 262 23.78 24.45 -15.29
N TYR A 263 24.00 25.24 -16.34
CA TYR A 263 23.22 26.46 -16.61
C TYR A 263 22.51 26.42 -17.97
N ILE A 264 21.23 26.79 -17.95
CA ILE A 264 20.35 26.88 -19.12
C ILE A 264 19.76 28.28 -19.17
N ASN A 265 19.77 28.89 -20.35
CA ASN A 265 19.15 30.20 -20.51
C ASN A 265 17.62 30.11 -20.62
N PRO A 266 16.82 30.69 -19.70
CA PRO A 266 15.36 30.53 -19.69
C PRO A 266 14.64 31.25 -20.84
N HIS A 267 15.29 32.21 -21.50
CA HIS A 267 14.70 32.91 -22.65
C HIS A 267 14.93 32.17 -23.97
N ARG A 268 16.10 31.54 -24.14
CA ARG A 268 16.49 30.88 -25.39
C ARG A 268 16.32 29.36 -25.37
N GLY A 269 16.30 28.75 -24.18
CA GLY A 269 16.30 27.30 -24.02
C GLY A 269 17.60 26.62 -24.43
N THR A 270 18.72 27.36 -24.40
CA THR A 270 20.05 26.87 -24.80
C THR A 270 20.99 26.87 -23.61
N ASN A 271 21.90 25.90 -23.57
CA ASN A 271 22.91 25.80 -22.52
C ASN A 271 23.89 26.99 -22.54
N SER A 272 24.37 27.35 -21.37
CA SER A 272 25.46 28.31 -21.17
C SER A 272 26.78 27.57 -20.92
N HIS A 273 27.92 28.22 -21.22
CA HIS A 273 29.22 27.62 -20.91
C HIS A 273 29.42 27.61 -19.39
N SER A 274 29.39 26.43 -18.78
CA SER A 274 29.63 26.21 -17.36
C SER A 274 30.13 24.78 -17.11
N THR A 275 30.29 24.43 -15.83
CA THR A 275 30.66 23.08 -15.41
C THR A 275 29.61 22.06 -15.84
N ILE A 276 30.06 20.87 -16.21
CA ILE A 276 29.28 19.66 -16.38
C ILE A 276 29.67 18.75 -15.21
N THR A 277 28.68 18.30 -14.44
CA THR A 277 28.89 17.46 -13.27
C THR A 277 27.70 16.55 -13.04
N PHE A 278 27.95 15.42 -12.37
CA PHE A 278 26.94 14.56 -11.75
C PHE A 278 26.82 14.86 -10.24
N GLY A 279 27.40 15.95 -9.75
CA GLY A 279 27.15 16.50 -8.43
C GLY A 279 26.18 17.68 -8.51
N ALA A 280 26.35 18.64 -7.58
CA ALA A 280 25.42 19.76 -7.40
C ALA A 280 25.08 20.47 -8.71
N MET A 281 23.81 20.84 -8.86
CA MET A 281 23.24 21.60 -10.00
C MET A 281 23.14 20.82 -11.33
N GLY A 282 23.59 19.56 -11.39
CA GLY A 282 23.51 18.72 -12.59
C GLY A 282 22.99 17.30 -12.36
N ASP A 283 23.28 16.71 -11.20
CA ASP A 283 22.88 15.38 -10.72
C ASP A 283 21.49 14.89 -11.17
N SER A 284 20.43 15.39 -10.54
CA SER A 284 19.08 14.82 -10.56
C SER A 284 18.36 14.98 -11.90
N PHE A 285 18.85 15.84 -12.78
CA PHE A 285 18.40 15.85 -14.18
C PHE A 285 18.63 14.49 -14.83
N TYR A 286 19.82 13.91 -14.68
CA TYR A 286 20.14 12.60 -15.23
C TYR A 286 19.33 11.50 -14.54
N GLU A 287 19.08 11.64 -13.25
CA GLU A 287 18.23 10.75 -12.48
C GLU A 287 16.80 10.71 -13.02
N TYR A 288 16.20 11.88 -13.27
CA TYR A 288 14.81 12.00 -13.74
C TYR A 288 14.64 11.54 -15.17
N LEU A 289 15.68 11.59 -16.02
CA LEU A 289 15.62 10.92 -17.32
C LEU A 289 15.35 9.42 -17.17
N LEU A 290 15.97 8.75 -16.21
CA LEU A 290 15.70 7.32 -15.96
C LEU A 290 14.37 7.13 -15.22
N LYS A 291 14.13 7.91 -14.17
CA LYS A 291 12.97 7.69 -13.30
C LYS A 291 11.64 8.01 -13.99
N VAL A 292 11.57 8.99 -14.89
CA VAL A 292 10.35 9.25 -15.68
C VAL A 292 10.07 8.12 -16.67
N TRP A 293 11.12 7.52 -17.26
CA TRP A 293 10.98 6.31 -18.08
C TRP A 293 10.35 5.15 -17.29
N ILE A 294 10.79 4.97 -16.03
CA ILE A 294 10.23 3.95 -15.12
C ILE A 294 8.80 4.31 -14.70
N GLN A 295 8.54 5.57 -14.32
CA GLN A 295 7.23 6.06 -13.91
C GLN A 295 6.16 5.83 -14.97
N GLY A 296 6.50 6.06 -16.24
CA GLY A 296 5.63 5.80 -17.40
C GLY A 296 5.50 4.33 -17.77
N ASN A 297 5.92 3.42 -16.90
CA ASN A 297 5.96 1.97 -17.06
C ASN A 297 6.68 1.51 -18.34
N LYS A 298 7.77 2.18 -18.71
CA LYS A 298 8.63 1.77 -19.84
C LYS A 298 7.89 1.68 -21.19
N THR A 299 6.89 2.52 -21.38
CA THR A 299 6.03 2.57 -22.58
C THR A 299 6.68 3.36 -23.72
N ALA A 300 6.21 3.17 -24.96
CA ALA A 300 6.79 3.83 -26.13
C ALA A 300 6.76 5.37 -26.04
N GLU A 301 5.77 5.91 -25.35
CA GLU A 301 5.48 7.32 -25.12
C GLU A 301 6.59 8.01 -24.31
N VAL A 302 7.18 7.31 -23.34
CA VAL A 302 8.31 7.82 -22.53
C VAL A 302 9.67 7.36 -23.04
N LYS A 303 9.75 6.64 -24.17
CA LYS A 303 11.02 6.08 -24.67
C LYS A 303 12.12 7.12 -24.92
N HIS A 304 11.74 8.35 -25.26
CA HIS A 304 12.69 9.44 -25.47
C HIS A 304 13.51 9.76 -24.21
N TYR A 305 12.92 9.66 -23.02
CA TYR A 305 13.63 9.81 -21.75
C TYR A 305 14.73 8.75 -21.59
N ARG A 306 14.41 7.49 -21.90
CA ARG A 306 15.41 6.40 -21.89
C ARG A 306 16.54 6.65 -22.86
N VAL A 307 16.24 7.11 -24.09
CA VAL A 307 17.27 7.42 -25.10
C VAL A 307 18.19 8.55 -24.63
N MET A 308 17.63 9.62 -24.05
CA MET A 308 18.43 10.70 -23.48
C MET A 308 19.33 10.19 -22.35
N TRP A 309 18.78 9.40 -21.44
CA TRP A 309 19.54 8.80 -20.34
C TRP A 309 20.69 7.90 -20.85
N GLU A 310 20.43 6.99 -21.79
CA GLU A 310 21.46 6.11 -22.35
C GLU A 310 22.57 6.88 -23.09
N THR A 311 22.21 8.00 -23.71
CA THR A 311 23.18 8.91 -24.33
C THR A 311 24.05 9.56 -23.24
N SER A 312 23.45 10.08 -22.17
CA SER A 312 24.19 10.62 -21.03
C SER A 312 25.07 9.58 -20.34
N MET A 313 24.66 8.30 -20.29
CA MET A 313 25.49 7.23 -19.73
C MET A 313 26.76 6.98 -20.57
N LYS A 314 26.71 7.16 -21.89
CA LYS A 314 27.91 7.14 -22.74
C LYS A 314 28.84 8.32 -22.41
N GLY A 315 28.27 9.50 -22.20
CA GLY A 315 29.00 10.68 -21.72
C GLY A 315 29.63 10.47 -20.36
N LEU A 316 28.89 9.90 -19.40
CA LEU A 316 29.35 9.60 -18.04
C LEU A 316 30.64 8.76 -18.07
N LEU A 317 30.71 7.74 -18.94
CA LEU A 317 31.92 6.92 -19.08
C LEU A 317 33.17 7.76 -19.43
N SER A 318 33.01 8.89 -20.12
CA SER A 318 34.14 9.79 -20.44
C SER A 318 34.64 10.57 -19.22
N LEU A 319 33.82 10.70 -18.17
CA LEU A 319 34.12 11.37 -16.90
C LEU A 319 34.64 10.40 -15.83
N VAL A 320 34.52 9.09 -16.03
CA VAL A 320 34.95 8.09 -15.05
C VAL A 320 36.48 7.96 -15.03
N ARG A 321 37.08 8.07 -13.85
CA ARG A 321 38.53 7.94 -13.62
C ARG A 321 38.81 6.95 -12.49
N LYS A 322 40.06 6.50 -12.39
CA LYS A 322 40.54 5.63 -11.30
C LYS A 322 41.75 6.25 -10.60
N THR A 323 41.82 6.10 -9.28
CA THR A 323 42.96 6.57 -8.47
C THR A 323 44.15 5.62 -8.58
N ALA A 324 45.32 6.08 -8.11
CA ALA A 324 46.48 5.22 -7.86
C ALA A 324 47.01 5.52 -6.44
N PRO A 325 47.31 4.50 -5.61
CA PRO A 325 47.48 3.09 -5.98
C PRO A 325 46.24 2.20 -5.85
N SER A 326 45.18 2.61 -5.15
CA SER A 326 44.10 1.68 -4.75
C SER A 326 42.98 1.51 -5.78
N SER A 327 43.05 2.21 -6.92
CA SER A 327 42.11 2.06 -8.04
C SER A 327 40.65 2.38 -7.69
N PHE A 328 40.39 3.35 -6.81
CA PHE A 328 39.05 3.86 -6.55
C PHE A 328 38.48 4.52 -7.80
N THR A 329 37.27 4.13 -8.19
CA THR A 329 36.57 4.71 -9.35
C THR A 329 35.78 5.93 -8.92
N TYR A 330 35.89 7.05 -9.65
CA TYR A 330 35.18 8.29 -9.34
C TYR A 330 34.70 8.99 -10.63
N ILE A 331 33.76 9.93 -10.49
CA ILE A 331 33.24 10.76 -11.59
C ILE A 331 33.85 12.15 -11.48
N SER A 332 34.65 12.55 -12.47
CA SER A 332 35.24 13.89 -12.55
C SER A 332 34.24 14.93 -13.06
N GLU A 333 34.39 16.19 -12.67
CA GLU A 333 33.69 17.31 -13.31
C GLU A 333 34.40 17.72 -14.62
N LYS A 334 33.69 18.39 -15.52
CA LYS A 334 34.23 18.88 -16.80
C LYS A 334 33.91 20.35 -17.01
N ILE A 335 34.91 21.15 -17.36
CA ILE A 335 34.76 22.55 -17.78
C ILE A 335 35.43 22.71 -19.15
N GLY A 336 34.63 22.94 -20.18
CA GLY A 336 35.12 22.88 -21.57
C GLY A 336 35.71 21.50 -21.88
N ASN A 337 37.01 21.45 -22.18
CA ASN A 337 37.74 20.20 -22.42
C ASN A 337 38.59 19.74 -21.23
N SER A 338 38.62 20.51 -20.15
CA SER A 338 39.39 20.19 -18.95
C SER A 338 38.55 19.39 -17.97
N LEU A 339 39.18 18.42 -17.33
CA LEU A 339 38.57 17.63 -16.26
C LEU A 339 39.10 18.09 -14.92
N ILE A 340 38.23 18.02 -13.92
CA ILE A 340 38.54 18.36 -12.54
C ILE A 340 38.29 17.11 -11.72
N ASP A 341 39.36 16.58 -11.13
CA ASP A 341 39.34 15.37 -10.32
C ASP A 341 38.79 15.66 -8.91
N LYS A 342 37.49 16.01 -8.89
CA LYS A 342 36.64 16.31 -7.74
C LYS A 342 35.34 15.52 -7.89
N MET A 343 34.84 14.96 -6.81
CA MET A 343 33.52 14.32 -6.73
C MET A 343 32.81 14.78 -5.47
N ASP A 344 31.59 15.26 -5.63
CA ASP A 344 30.71 15.62 -4.51
C ASP A 344 30.10 14.36 -3.88
N GLU A 345 29.73 14.42 -2.60
CA GLU A 345 28.96 13.35 -1.95
C GLU A 345 27.58 13.21 -2.61
N LEU A 346 27.01 14.31 -3.10
CA LEU A 346 25.84 14.32 -3.98
C LEU A 346 25.97 13.34 -5.16
N ALA A 347 27.16 13.25 -5.79
CA ALA A 347 27.39 12.35 -6.92
C ALA A 347 27.33 10.86 -6.55
N CYS A 348 27.23 10.53 -5.26
CA CYS A 348 26.99 9.19 -4.76
C CYS A 348 25.55 8.69 -4.94
N PHE A 349 24.65 9.46 -5.55
CA PHE A 349 23.37 8.95 -6.08
C PHE A 349 23.57 8.10 -7.35
N ALA A 350 24.62 8.41 -8.13
CA ALA A 350 24.86 7.84 -9.45
C ALA A 350 25.01 6.29 -9.46
N PRO A 351 25.67 5.63 -8.48
CA PRO A 351 25.69 4.18 -8.41
C PRO A 351 24.28 3.56 -8.39
N GLY A 352 23.37 4.08 -7.57
CA GLY A 352 21.99 3.63 -7.48
C GLY A 352 21.24 3.83 -8.80
N MET A 353 21.37 5.02 -9.40
CA MET A 353 20.80 5.31 -10.73
C MET A 353 21.33 4.37 -11.82
N ILE A 354 22.65 4.15 -11.89
CA ILE A 354 23.29 3.28 -12.88
C ILE A 354 22.82 1.83 -12.70
N ALA A 355 22.80 1.33 -11.46
CA ALA A 355 22.32 -0.01 -11.14
C ALA A 355 20.85 -0.17 -11.56
N LEU A 356 19.99 0.78 -11.20
CA LEU A 356 18.57 0.78 -11.56
C LEU A 356 18.36 0.75 -13.08
N GLY A 357 19.13 1.55 -13.83
CA GLY A 357 19.04 1.65 -15.29
C GLY A 357 19.73 0.50 -16.04
N SER A 358 20.57 -0.30 -15.38
CA SER A 358 21.33 -1.40 -16.00
C SER A 358 20.44 -2.53 -16.54
N SER A 359 19.28 -2.75 -15.92
CA SER A 359 18.32 -3.79 -16.30
C SER A 359 17.71 -3.60 -17.70
N GLY A 360 17.76 -2.38 -18.25
CA GLY A 360 17.26 -2.06 -19.58
C GLY A 360 18.25 -2.33 -20.72
N TYR A 361 19.50 -2.69 -20.41
CA TYR A 361 20.53 -3.02 -21.40
C TYR A 361 20.57 -4.51 -21.74
N GLY A 362 21.24 -4.86 -22.85
CA GLY A 362 21.61 -6.25 -23.13
C GLY A 362 22.60 -6.81 -22.09
N PRO A 363 22.78 -8.14 -21.99
CA PRO A 363 23.52 -8.77 -20.88
C PRO A 363 24.94 -8.25 -20.65
N GLU A 364 25.67 -7.91 -21.71
CA GLU A 364 27.05 -7.40 -21.62
C GLU A 364 27.11 -5.98 -21.05
N ASP A 365 26.35 -5.06 -21.62
CA ASP A 365 26.29 -3.67 -21.17
C ASP A 365 25.66 -3.58 -19.78
N SER A 366 24.65 -4.40 -19.49
CA SER A 366 24.03 -4.51 -18.16
C SER A 366 25.08 -4.85 -17.10
N ARG A 367 25.91 -5.88 -17.35
CA ARG A 367 27.01 -6.26 -16.45
C ARG A 367 28.06 -5.16 -16.33
N LYS A 368 28.41 -4.50 -17.44
CA LYS A 368 29.39 -3.40 -17.44
C LYS A 368 28.94 -2.23 -16.57
N PHE A 369 27.70 -1.78 -16.72
CA PHE A 369 27.16 -0.68 -15.93
C PHE A 369 26.93 -1.09 -14.47
N LEU A 370 26.49 -2.33 -14.21
CA LEU A 370 26.38 -2.82 -12.84
C LEU A 370 27.75 -2.84 -12.14
N ASN A 371 28.80 -3.36 -12.79
CA ASN A 371 30.16 -3.32 -12.24
C ASN A 371 30.64 -1.89 -11.96
N LEU A 372 30.35 -0.94 -12.86
CA LEU A 372 30.66 0.47 -12.63
C LEU A 372 29.92 1.03 -11.41
N ALA A 373 28.64 0.69 -11.24
CA ALA A 373 27.88 1.07 -10.05
C ALA A 373 28.49 0.49 -8.77
N GLU A 374 28.91 -0.78 -8.78
CA GLU A 374 29.57 -1.41 -7.62
C GLU A 374 30.90 -0.72 -7.28
N GLU A 375 31.72 -0.41 -8.30
CA GLU A 375 33.00 0.29 -8.11
C GLU A 375 32.81 1.72 -7.56
N LEU A 376 31.82 2.46 -8.06
CA LEU A 376 31.51 3.81 -7.57
C LEU A 376 30.93 3.78 -6.15
N ALA A 377 30.03 2.82 -5.85
CA ALA A 377 29.50 2.64 -4.50
C ALA A 377 30.59 2.27 -3.49
N TRP A 378 31.60 1.50 -3.92
CA TRP A 378 32.78 1.24 -3.08
C TRP A 378 33.54 2.53 -2.75
N THR A 379 33.74 3.42 -3.72
CA THR A 379 34.36 4.74 -3.47
C THR A 379 33.51 5.59 -2.51
N CYS A 380 32.20 5.67 -2.74
CA CYS A 380 31.28 6.42 -1.88
C CYS A 380 31.24 5.89 -0.44
N TYR A 381 31.20 4.58 -0.25
CA TYR A 381 31.35 3.99 1.08
C TYR A 381 32.70 4.35 1.73
N ASN A 382 33.78 4.45 0.94
CA ASN A 382 35.09 4.84 1.45
C ASN A 382 35.22 6.34 1.75
N PHE A 383 34.36 7.22 1.25
CA PHE A 383 34.25 8.59 1.75
C PHE A 383 33.93 8.60 3.25
N TYR A 384 33.04 7.72 3.69
CA TYR A 384 32.75 7.52 5.11
C TYR A 384 33.95 6.89 5.81
N GLN A 385 34.55 5.84 5.24
CA GLN A 385 35.65 5.15 5.91
C GLN A 385 36.94 5.96 6.05
N SER A 386 37.18 6.94 5.17
CA SER A 386 38.39 7.76 5.18
C SER A 386 38.44 8.77 6.33
N THR A 387 37.34 9.03 7.02
CA THR A 387 37.27 10.05 8.08
C THR A 387 37.28 9.41 9.48
N PRO A 388 37.80 10.11 10.51
CA PRO A 388 37.75 9.65 11.90
C PRO A 388 36.33 9.41 12.44
N THR A 389 35.37 10.26 12.05
CA THR A 389 33.98 10.15 12.51
C THR A 389 33.22 9.04 11.80
N LYS A 390 33.74 8.52 10.69
CA LYS A 390 33.04 7.59 9.80
C LYS A 390 31.81 8.19 9.12
N LEU A 391 31.80 9.52 8.94
CA LEU A 391 30.83 10.26 8.15
C LEU A 391 31.56 10.96 6.99
N ALA A 392 30.97 10.99 5.81
CA ALA A 392 31.57 11.63 4.64
C ALA A 392 31.53 13.16 4.72
N GLY A 393 32.57 13.83 4.24
CA GLY A 393 32.51 15.25 3.92
C GLY A 393 31.71 15.51 2.65
N GLU A 394 31.47 16.77 2.31
CA GLU A 394 30.62 17.18 1.19
C GLU A 394 31.25 16.92 -0.19
N ASN A 395 32.58 16.94 -0.30
CA ASN A 395 33.29 16.59 -1.54
C ASN A 395 34.72 16.11 -1.29
N TYR A 396 35.25 15.42 -2.29
CA TYR A 396 36.57 14.80 -2.26
C TYR A 396 37.36 15.14 -3.53
N PHE A 397 38.67 15.36 -3.34
CA PHE A 397 39.64 15.53 -4.42
C PHE A 397 40.49 14.26 -4.59
N PHE A 398 40.84 13.97 -5.84
CA PHE A 398 41.61 12.79 -6.23
C PHE A 398 42.93 13.24 -6.86
N HIS A 399 43.96 13.43 -6.03
CA HIS A 399 45.27 13.88 -6.47
C HIS A 399 46.18 12.72 -6.89
N SER A 400 47.12 12.98 -7.80
CA SER A 400 48.12 11.98 -8.20
C SER A 400 48.91 11.45 -6.99
N GLY A 401 48.86 10.15 -6.75
CA GLY A 401 49.54 9.47 -5.65
C GLY A 401 48.77 9.46 -4.32
N GLN A 402 47.53 9.97 -4.29
CA GLN A 402 46.61 9.88 -3.17
C GLN A 402 45.28 9.29 -3.65
N ASP A 403 44.63 8.48 -2.81
CA ASP A 403 43.35 7.89 -3.18
C ASP A 403 42.19 8.86 -3.02
N MET A 404 42.08 9.58 -1.90
CA MET A 404 41.02 10.57 -1.71
C MET A 404 41.39 11.53 -0.58
N THR A 405 41.09 12.81 -0.77
CA THR A 405 41.30 13.86 0.23
C THR A 405 40.01 14.65 0.40
N VAL A 406 39.56 14.79 1.65
CA VAL A 406 38.37 15.60 1.98
C VAL A 406 38.61 17.03 1.53
N GLY A 407 37.75 17.55 0.67
CA GLY A 407 37.73 18.95 0.27
C GLY A 407 36.94 19.76 1.29
N THR A 408 35.63 19.91 1.08
CA THR A 408 34.76 20.55 2.07
C THR A 408 34.33 19.54 3.14
N SER A 409 34.68 19.77 4.40
CA SER A 409 34.62 18.75 5.45
C SER A 409 33.37 18.71 6.31
N TRP A 410 32.40 19.61 6.10
CA TRP A 410 31.09 19.49 6.73
C TRP A 410 30.31 18.26 6.21
N ASN A 411 29.41 17.76 7.06
CA ASN A 411 28.43 16.71 6.74
C ASN A 411 27.07 17.21 7.21
N ILE A 412 26.07 17.22 6.34
CA ILE A 412 24.72 17.70 6.69
C ILE A 412 23.67 16.59 6.70
N LEU A 413 24.08 15.35 7.02
CA LEU A 413 23.19 14.19 7.17
C LEU A 413 22.63 13.61 5.86
N ARG A 414 23.36 13.82 4.77
CA ARG A 414 23.01 13.47 3.39
C ARG A 414 22.72 11.97 3.14
N PRO A 415 21.81 11.65 2.19
CA PRO A 415 21.35 10.28 1.94
C PRO A 415 22.05 9.53 0.79
N GLU A 416 22.75 10.20 -0.12
CA GLU A 416 23.00 9.71 -1.48
C GLU A 416 23.79 8.40 -1.49
N THR A 417 24.75 8.26 -0.57
CA THR A 417 25.46 6.99 -0.38
C THR A 417 24.51 5.86 0.05
N VAL A 418 23.63 6.08 1.06
CA VAL A 418 22.72 5.03 1.53
C VAL A 418 21.58 4.74 0.54
N GLU A 419 21.16 5.72 -0.27
CA GLU A 419 20.27 5.50 -1.42
C GLU A 419 20.88 4.49 -2.40
N SER A 420 22.12 4.71 -2.81
CA SER A 420 22.83 3.81 -3.72
C SER A 420 22.97 2.40 -3.17
N LEU A 421 23.25 2.26 -1.87
CA LEU A 421 23.31 0.96 -1.21
C LEU A 421 21.96 0.25 -1.20
N PHE A 422 20.86 0.98 -1.01
CA PHE A 422 19.51 0.44 -1.11
C PHE A 422 19.22 -0.14 -2.51
N TYR A 423 19.48 0.61 -3.57
CA TYR A 423 19.25 0.13 -4.94
C TYR A 423 20.14 -1.08 -5.27
N LEU A 424 21.43 -1.02 -4.95
CA LEU A 424 22.36 -2.13 -5.20
C LEU A 424 21.94 -3.38 -4.45
N TRP A 425 21.54 -3.27 -3.18
CA TRP A 425 21.02 -4.41 -2.43
C TRP A 425 19.75 -4.99 -3.06
N ARG A 426 18.77 -4.15 -3.42
CA ARG A 426 17.50 -4.59 -4.03
C ARG A 426 17.72 -5.33 -5.35
N LEU A 427 18.69 -4.88 -6.15
CA LEU A 427 18.91 -5.39 -7.51
C LEU A 427 19.87 -6.58 -7.56
N THR A 428 20.80 -6.69 -6.62
CA THR A 428 21.83 -7.76 -6.62
C THR A 428 21.61 -8.82 -5.53
N GLY A 429 20.86 -8.49 -4.47
CA GLY A 429 20.76 -9.32 -3.27
C GLY A 429 22.05 -9.38 -2.43
N ASN A 430 23.10 -8.64 -2.78
CA ASN A 430 24.37 -8.68 -2.08
C ASN A 430 24.27 -8.01 -0.70
N LYS A 431 24.40 -8.80 0.36
CA LYS A 431 24.27 -8.35 1.75
C LYS A 431 25.41 -7.42 2.21
N THR A 432 26.51 -7.31 1.47
CA THR A 432 27.59 -6.35 1.79
C THR A 432 27.07 -4.92 1.88
N TYR A 433 26.11 -4.53 1.04
CA TYR A 433 25.53 -3.19 1.07
C TYR A 433 24.71 -2.92 2.34
N GLN A 434 24.08 -3.94 2.91
CA GLN A 434 23.41 -3.85 4.22
C GLN A 434 24.43 -3.63 5.34
N GLU A 435 25.58 -4.34 5.30
CA GLU A 435 26.66 -4.11 6.27
C GLU A 435 27.23 -2.69 6.16
N TRP A 436 27.43 -2.18 4.95
CA TRP A 436 27.90 -0.82 4.73
C TRP A 436 26.90 0.23 5.23
N GLY A 437 25.61 0.05 4.92
CA GLY A 437 24.56 0.93 5.45
C GLY A 437 24.47 0.88 6.97
N TRP A 438 24.67 -0.29 7.58
CA TRP A 438 24.70 -0.42 9.04
C TRP A 438 25.87 0.33 9.66
N ASN A 439 27.06 0.25 9.06
CA ASN A 439 28.23 1.00 9.52
C ASN A 439 28.00 2.52 9.45
N ILE A 440 27.36 3.00 8.38
CA ILE A 440 27.00 4.41 8.23
C ILE A 440 25.96 4.82 9.29
N PHE A 441 24.92 4.03 9.50
CA PHE A 441 23.91 4.28 10.53
C PHE A 441 24.55 4.36 11.93
N GLN A 442 25.46 3.44 12.26
CA GLN A 442 26.20 3.49 13.53
C GLN A 442 27.07 4.74 13.67
N ALA A 443 27.61 5.26 12.56
CA ALA A 443 28.36 6.51 12.57
C ALA A 443 27.46 7.71 12.86
N PHE A 444 26.25 7.77 12.29
CA PHE A 444 25.24 8.79 12.64
C PHE A 444 24.82 8.68 14.11
N GLU A 445 24.51 7.48 14.60
CA GLU A 445 24.17 7.24 16.01
C GLU A 445 25.26 7.73 16.97
N LYS A 446 26.53 7.53 16.60
CA LYS A 446 27.67 7.90 17.45
C LYS A 446 28.00 9.40 17.39
N ASN A 447 27.95 10.01 16.21
CA ASN A 447 28.54 11.34 15.99
C ASN A 447 27.48 12.45 15.81
N SER A 448 26.29 12.11 15.31
CA SER A 448 25.23 13.07 14.97
C SER A 448 24.08 13.07 15.97
N ARG A 449 23.82 11.96 16.66
CA ARG A 449 22.75 11.90 17.67
C ARG A 449 23.04 12.82 18.85
N VAL A 450 22.06 13.65 19.22
CA VAL A 450 22.04 14.47 20.44
C VAL A 450 20.73 14.23 21.21
N GLU A 451 20.62 14.78 22.43
CA GLU A 451 19.41 14.63 23.26
C GLU A 451 18.14 15.06 22.52
N SER A 452 18.23 16.12 21.71
CA SER A 452 17.13 16.83 21.05
C SER A 452 17.10 16.63 19.53
N GLY A 453 17.53 15.47 19.03
CA GLY A 453 17.45 15.10 17.60
C GLY A 453 18.79 14.64 17.03
N TYR A 454 19.04 14.98 15.77
CA TYR A 454 20.30 14.72 15.06
C TYR A 454 20.86 16.00 14.47
N VAL A 455 22.18 16.14 14.49
CA VAL A 455 22.89 17.29 13.92
C VAL A 455 23.93 16.84 12.92
N GLY A 456 24.11 17.63 11.88
CA GLY A 456 25.28 17.51 11.02
C GLY A 456 26.58 17.84 11.75
N LEU A 457 27.69 17.80 11.03
CA LEU A 457 29.02 18.15 11.49
C LEU A 457 29.56 19.32 10.68
N LYS A 458 30.17 20.29 11.36
CA LYS A 458 30.96 21.34 10.71
C LYS A 458 32.27 20.81 10.12
N ASP A 459 32.77 19.71 10.68
CA ASP A 459 33.98 19.04 10.22
C ASP A 459 33.99 17.56 10.65
N VAL A 460 33.97 16.66 9.66
CA VAL A 460 34.00 15.20 9.83
C VAL A 460 35.33 14.68 10.39
N ASN A 461 36.39 15.49 10.40
CA ASN A 461 37.67 15.09 10.99
C ASN A 461 37.69 15.28 12.49
N THR A 462 37.06 16.36 12.98
CA THR A 462 37.04 16.72 14.40
C THR A 462 35.76 16.27 15.11
N GLY A 463 34.67 16.03 14.38
CA GLY A 463 33.37 15.68 14.96
C GLY A 463 32.64 16.86 15.60
N VAL A 464 33.06 18.10 15.27
CA VAL A 464 32.38 19.30 15.75
C VAL A 464 30.99 19.35 15.13
N LYS A 465 29.96 19.28 15.98
CA LYS A 465 28.56 19.29 15.59
C LYS A 465 28.12 20.67 15.10
N ASP A 466 27.23 20.68 14.11
CA ASP A 466 26.45 21.87 13.75
C ASP A 466 25.19 22.00 14.63
N ASN A 467 24.21 22.79 14.20
CA ASN A 467 22.94 22.95 14.90
C ASN A 467 21.75 22.83 13.94
N MET A 468 21.80 21.91 12.98
CA MET A 468 20.72 21.72 12.02
C MET A 468 20.37 20.25 11.84
N MET A 469 19.08 19.94 11.89
CA MET A 469 18.52 18.68 11.44
C MET A 469 17.76 18.93 10.14
N GLN A 470 18.42 18.61 9.03
CA GLN A 470 17.84 18.76 7.70
C GLN A 470 16.62 17.85 7.53
N SER A 471 15.58 18.31 6.82
CA SER A 471 14.34 17.53 6.63
C SER A 471 14.61 16.19 5.95
N PHE A 472 15.51 16.16 4.95
CA PHE A 472 15.91 14.95 4.23
C PHE A 472 16.56 13.88 5.10
N PHE A 473 17.05 14.20 6.31
CA PHE A 473 17.52 13.13 7.20
C PHE A 473 16.37 12.18 7.56
N LEU A 474 15.17 12.71 7.77
CA LEU A 474 13.96 11.93 8.06
C LEU A 474 13.30 11.43 6.77
N ALA A 475 13.28 12.26 5.72
CA ALA A 475 12.67 11.92 4.44
C ALA A 475 13.45 10.80 3.72
N GLU A 476 14.78 10.86 3.73
CA GLU A 476 15.63 10.07 2.83
C GLU A 476 16.55 9.16 3.61
N THR A 477 17.46 9.71 4.42
CA THR A 477 18.55 8.94 5.05
C THR A 477 17.98 7.81 5.91
N LEU A 478 17.01 8.11 6.78
CA LEU A 478 16.36 7.09 7.61
C LEU A 478 15.40 6.21 6.81
N LYS A 479 14.75 6.72 5.75
CA LYS A 479 13.86 5.91 4.89
C LYS A 479 14.66 4.87 4.11
N TYR A 480 15.72 5.25 3.41
CA TYR A 480 16.57 4.33 2.67
C TYR A 480 17.27 3.32 3.59
N LEU A 481 17.75 3.73 4.78
CA LEU A 481 18.28 2.79 5.76
C LEU A 481 17.21 1.79 6.25
N TYR A 482 15.98 2.25 6.50
CA TYR A 482 14.88 1.36 6.89
C TYR A 482 14.53 0.38 5.76
N LEU A 483 14.49 0.85 4.52
CA LEU A 483 14.18 0.04 3.34
C LEU A 483 15.31 -0.92 2.96
N LEU A 484 16.57 -0.56 3.20
CA LEU A 484 17.75 -1.42 3.02
C LEU A 484 17.71 -2.64 3.95
N PHE A 485 17.12 -2.50 5.13
CA PHE A 485 16.92 -3.58 6.10
C PHE A 485 15.51 -4.19 6.05
N SER A 486 14.68 -3.76 5.10
CA SER A 486 13.31 -4.28 4.89
C SER A 486 13.26 -5.24 3.71
N PRO A 487 12.36 -6.25 3.69
CA PRO A 487 12.26 -7.16 2.56
C PRO A 487 11.91 -6.51 1.21
N PRO A 488 12.25 -7.19 0.09
CA PRO A 488 11.74 -7.06 -1.28
C PRO A 488 10.44 -6.30 -1.52
N SER A 489 9.44 -6.76 -0.79
CA SER A 489 8.04 -6.44 -0.94
C SER A 489 7.63 -5.12 -0.30
N VAL A 490 8.43 -4.57 0.62
CA VAL A 490 8.15 -3.26 1.22
C VAL A 490 8.64 -2.20 0.23
N ILE A 491 7.69 -1.44 -0.33
CA ILE A 491 7.90 -0.45 -1.39
C ILE A 491 8.71 -1.06 -2.56
N SER A 492 8.07 -2.00 -3.28
CA SER A 492 8.71 -2.68 -4.41
C SER A 492 9.07 -1.71 -5.54
N LEU A 493 10.26 -1.87 -6.13
CA LEU A 493 10.70 -1.09 -7.30
C LEU A 493 9.90 -1.40 -8.58
N ASP A 494 9.07 -2.46 -8.56
CA ASP A 494 8.13 -2.77 -9.65
C ASP A 494 6.85 -1.93 -9.58
N GLU A 495 6.51 -1.41 -8.39
CA GLU A 495 5.28 -0.67 -8.13
C GLU A 495 5.52 0.82 -7.89
N TRP A 496 6.73 1.16 -7.43
CA TRP A 496 7.09 2.49 -6.94
C TRP A 496 8.36 3.00 -7.60
N VAL A 497 8.38 4.30 -7.89
CA VAL A 497 9.58 5.04 -8.26
C VAL A 497 9.76 6.17 -7.25
N PHE A 498 10.92 6.24 -6.61
CA PHE A 498 11.23 7.33 -5.68
C PHE A 498 11.54 8.59 -6.46
N ASN A 499 11.04 9.75 -6.04
CA ASN A 499 11.54 11.02 -6.52
C ASN A 499 12.96 11.30 -5.97
N THR A 500 13.54 12.47 -6.23
CA THR A 500 14.91 12.79 -5.77
C THR A 500 15.00 13.11 -4.26
N GLU A 501 13.87 13.16 -3.55
CA GLU A 501 13.76 13.41 -2.10
C GLU A 501 13.18 12.17 -1.39
N ALA A 502 13.45 10.99 -1.95
CA ALA A 502 12.99 9.68 -1.50
C ALA A 502 11.47 9.52 -1.30
N HIS A 503 10.64 10.30 -1.98
CA HIS A 503 9.19 10.15 -1.96
C HIS A 503 8.73 9.11 -2.99
N PRO A 504 8.21 7.94 -2.59
CA PRO A 504 7.80 6.90 -3.53
C PRO A 504 6.48 7.30 -4.21
N LEU A 505 6.51 7.44 -5.53
CA LEU A 505 5.35 7.69 -6.37
C LEU A 505 4.95 6.39 -7.06
N LYS A 506 3.64 6.12 -7.11
CA LYS A 506 3.13 4.90 -7.74
C LYS A 506 3.36 4.94 -9.25
N ILE A 507 3.88 3.83 -9.81
CA ILE A 507 4.07 3.68 -11.25
C ILE A 507 2.70 3.55 -11.93
N VAL A 508 2.49 4.32 -13.00
CA VAL A 508 1.23 4.33 -13.76
C VAL A 508 1.57 4.22 -15.25
N PRO A 509 1.07 3.20 -15.97
CA PRO A 509 1.32 3.06 -17.39
C PRO A 509 0.87 4.28 -18.19
N ARG A 510 1.74 4.79 -19.06
CA ARG A 510 1.41 5.87 -19.97
C ARG A 510 0.88 5.31 -21.28
N ILE A 511 -0.33 5.72 -21.67
CA ILE A 511 -1.02 5.21 -22.86
C ILE A 511 -1.25 6.39 -23.83
N ALA A 512 -1.10 6.16 -25.14
CA ALA A 512 -1.25 7.16 -26.19
C ALA A 512 -2.58 7.95 -26.10
N PRO A 513 -2.56 9.28 -26.36
CA PRO A 513 -3.77 10.09 -26.44
C PRO A 513 -4.60 9.70 -27.67
N GLY A 514 -5.51 8.75 -27.48
CA GLY A 514 -6.34 8.13 -28.52
C GLY A 514 -6.75 6.71 -28.14
N GLU A 515 -5.91 6.03 -27.36
CA GLU A 515 -6.20 4.75 -26.70
C GLU A 515 -6.67 4.99 -25.26
N GLN A 516 -7.67 5.85 -25.07
CA GLN A 516 -8.50 5.76 -23.87
C GLN A 516 -9.36 4.48 -23.94
N ARG A 517 -8.71 3.31 -23.92
CA ARG A 517 -9.37 2.11 -23.41
C ARG A 517 -9.56 2.36 -21.95
N TYR A 518 -10.83 2.54 -21.59
CA TYR A 518 -11.45 2.15 -20.34
C TYR A 518 -10.46 1.61 -19.28
N ILE A 519 -9.59 2.48 -18.76
CA ILE A 519 -9.17 2.34 -17.38
C ILE A 519 -10.49 2.53 -16.68
N THR A 520 -11.07 1.42 -16.24
CA THR A 520 -12.04 1.44 -15.19
C THR A 520 -11.37 2.19 -14.06
N ARG A 521 -11.58 3.52 -14.02
CA ARG A 521 -11.94 4.21 -12.77
C ARG A 521 -12.73 3.15 -12.01
N PRO A 522 -12.41 2.80 -10.75
CA PRO A 522 -13.36 2.04 -9.96
C PRO A 522 -14.68 2.75 -10.18
N LYS A 523 -15.57 2.08 -10.93
CA LYS A 523 -16.70 2.72 -11.61
C LYS A 523 -17.36 3.41 -10.46
N LYS A 524 -17.28 4.76 -10.39
CA LYS A 524 -17.63 5.57 -9.19
C LYS A 524 -18.84 4.87 -8.67
N ILE A 525 -18.71 4.06 -7.59
CA ILE A 525 -19.73 3.01 -7.34
C ILE A 525 -20.97 3.85 -7.32
N LYS A 526 -21.82 3.68 -8.35
CA LYS A 526 -23.08 4.43 -8.47
C LYS A 526 -23.61 4.21 -7.10
N LYS A 527 -23.65 5.24 -6.24
CA LYS A 527 -23.86 5.07 -4.80
C LYS A 527 -25.10 4.21 -4.76
N ILE A 528 -24.91 2.90 -4.58
CA ILE A 528 -26.03 1.99 -4.75
C ILE A 528 -26.77 2.41 -3.51
N GLU A 529 -27.94 3.02 -3.72
CA GLU A 529 -28.93 3.12 -2.68
C GLU A 529 -29.11 1.68 -2.20
N VAL A 530 -28.28 1.27 -1.25
CA VAL A 530 -28.51 0.09 -0.45
C VAL A 530 -29.76 0.50 0.28
N ASP A 531 -30.86 0.00 -0.25
CA ASP A 531 -32.21 0.46 -0.01
C ASP A 531 -32.38 0.70 1.49
N ASP A 532 -32.79 1.92 1.85
CA ASP A 532 -32.74 2.53 3.18
C ASP A 532 -33.66 1.82 4.21
N HIS A 533 -34.17 0.63 3.88
CA HIS A 533 -35.16 -0.09 4.68
C HIS A 533 -34.60 -0.65 5.97
N SER A 534 -33.40 -1.24 5.96
CA SER A 534 -32.80 -1.76 7.19
C SER A 534 -32.46 -0.63 8.15
N GLN A 535 -31.95 0.48 7.63
CA GLN A 535 -31.62 1.65 8.43
C GLN A 535 -32.89 2.34 8.99
N ARG A 536 -33.95 2.46 8.19
CA ARG A 536 -35.25 2.96 8.65
C ARG A 536 -35.86 2.04 9.71
N ALA A 537 -35.87 0.72 9.50
CA ALA A 537 -36.42 -0.22 10.47
C ALA A 537 -35.71 -0.15 11.82
N VAL A 538 -34.37 -0.18 11.82
CA VAL A 538 -33.56 -0.09 13.05
C VAL A 538 -33.70 1.28 13.71
N SER A 539 -33.68 2.37 12.93
CA SER A 539 -33.83 3.72 13.50
C SER A 539 -35.22 3.94 14.10
N THR A 540 -36.28 3.44 13.46
CA THR A 540 -37.63 3.48 14.03
C THR A 540 -37.71 2.64 15.30
N ALA A 541 -37.16 1.42 15.31
CA ALA A 541 -37.14 0.58 16.50
C ALA A 541 -36.36 1.21 17.66
N LEU A 542 -35.22 1.86 17.38
CA LEU A 542 -34.45 2.59 18.38
C LEU A 542 -35.27 3.71 19.04
N TRP A 543 -35.98 4.51 18.26
CA TRP A 543 -36.83 5.59 18.79
C TRP A 543 -38.04 5.06 19.55
N CYS A 544 -38.69 4.01 19.05
CA CYS A 544 -39.79 3.33 19.74
C CYS A 544 -39.34 2.75 21.08
N ASN A 545 -38.21 2.05 21.12
CA ASN A 545 -37.67 1.45 22.35
C ASN A 545 -37.19 2.52 23.34
N PHE A 546 -36.63 3.64 22.86
CA PHE A 546 -36.31 4.79 23.71
C PHE A 546 -37.55 5.40 24.35
N LEU A 547 -38.65 5.51 23.60
CA LEU A 547 -39.92 6.02 24.11
C LEU A 547 -40.53 5.08 25.15
N VAL A 548 -40.54 3.77 24.87
CA VAL A 548 -41.00 2.74 25.83
C VAL A 548 -40.17 2.74 27.10
N PHE A 549 -38.84 2.79 26.97
CA PHE A 549 -37.92 2.92 28.09
C PHE A 549 -38.24 4.16 28.94
N SER A 550 -38.42 5.32 28.31
CA SER A 550 -38.72 6.57 29.01
C SER A 550 -40.05 6.51 29.77
N LEU A 551 -41.08 5.90 29.17
CA LEU A 551 -42.39 5.70 29.81
C LEU A 551 -42.28 4.75 31.01
N LYS A 552 -41.63 3.60 30.85
CA LYS A 552 -41.41 2.62 31.93
C LYS A 552 -40.58 3.22 33.07
N PHE A 553 -39.54 3.98 32.74
CA PHE A 553 -38.67 4.66 33.71
C PHE A 553 -39.42 5.73 34.50
N GLY A 554 -40.24 6.54 33.84
CA GLY A 554 -41.08 7.55 34.49
C GLY A 554 -42.09 6.94 35.46
N VAL A 555 -42.74 5.83 35.08
CA VAL A 555 -43.68 5.13 35.98
C VAL A 555 -42.94 4.47 37.14
N TRP A 556 -41.77 3.89 36.91
CA TRP A 556 -40.94 3.37 37.99
C TRP A 556 -40.57 4.47 39.00
N LEU A 557 -40.07 5.62 38.53
CA LEU A 557 -39.73 6.78 39.36
C LEU A 557 -40.92 7.26 40.22
N ALA A 558 -42.13 7.23 39.66
CA ALA A 558 -43.32 7.66 40.36
C ALA A 558 -43.88 6.61 41.34
N THR A 559 -43.61 5.33 41.12
CA THR A 559 -44.24 4.22 41.88
C THR A 559 -43.28 3.49 42.81
N SER A 560 -41.96 3.64 42.62
CA SER A 560 -40.89 2.88 43.29
C SER A 560 -41.10 1.36 43.24
N SER A 561 -41.80 0.86 42.21
CA SER A 561 -42.16 -0.55 42.10
C SER A 561 -41.00 -1.41 41.63
N HIS A 562 -40.64 -2.44 42.39
CA HIS A 562 -39.59 -3.41 42.02
C HIS A 562 -39.90 -4.17 40.72
N VAL A 563 -41.18 -4.38 40.40
CA VAL A 563 -41.61 -5.00 39.14
C VAL A 563 -41.38 -4.05 37.96
N MET A 564 -41.63 -2.75 38.15
CA MET A 564 -41.36 -1.74 37.12
C MET A 564 -39.86 -1.53 36.91
N LEU A 565 -39.01 -1.74 37.92
CA LEU A 565 -37.56 -1.72 37.77
C LEU A 565 -37.06 -2.83 36.83
N ALA A 566 -37.59 -4.04 36.95
CA ALA A 566 -37.25 -5.16 36.07
C ALA A 566 -37.64 -4.88 34.60
N GLU A 567 -38.82 -4.29 34.40
CA GLU A 567 -39.30 -3.84 33.08
C GLU A 567 -38.43 -2.71 32.48
N VAL A 568 -37.91 -1.81 33.30
CA VAL A 568 -36.96 -0.77 32.88
C VAL A 568 -35.65 -1.40 32.42
N VAL A 569 -35.10 -2.36 33.17
CA VAL A 569 -33.84 -3.05 32.80
C VAL A 569 -34.00 -3.78 31.47
N HIS A 570 -35.16 -4.40 31.23
CA HIS A 570 -35.47 -5.04 29.95
C HIS A 570 -35.46 -4.03 28.79
N SER A 571 -36.17 -2.90 28.91
CA SER A 571 -36.19 -1.88 27.85
C SER A 571 -34.87 -1.13 27.66
N VAL A 572 -33.99 -1.09 28.66
CA VAL A 572 -32.59 -0.64 28.49
C VAL A 572 -31.81 -1.62 27.60
N ALA A 573 -31.98 -2.93 27.81
CA ALA A 573 -31.32 -3.93 26.98
C ALA A 573 -31.78 -3.82 25.52
N ASP A 574 -33.09 -3.65 25.28
CA ASP A 574 -33.64 -3.50 23.92
C ASP A 574 -33.14 -2.22 23.24
N PHE A 575 -33.09 -1.10 23.95
CA PHE A 575 -32.51 0.15 23.42
C PHE A 575 -31.03 -0.01 23.07
N ALA A 576 -30.24 -0.62 23.97
CA ALA A 576 -28.82 -0.87 23.73
C ALA A 576 -28.60 -1.80 22.53
N ASN A 577 -29.43 -2.84 22.38
CA ASN A 577 -29.38 -3.75 21.25
C ASN A 577 -29.65 -3.03 19.92
N GLN A 578 -30.70 -2.19 19.86
CA GLN A 578 -30.98 -1.41 18.65
C GLN A 578 -29.87 -0.42 18.31
N ALA A 579 -29.21 0.16 19.32
CA ALA A 579 -28.05 1.04 19.10
C ALA A 579 -26.85 0.27 18.52
N LEU A 580 -26.59 -0.96 18.98
CA LEU A 580 -25.55 -1.84 18.45
C LEU A 580 -25.82 -2.24 17.00
N LEU A 581 -27.08 -2.58 16.68
CA LEU A 581 -27.50 -2.90 15.31
C LEU A 581 -27.32 -1.68 14.36
N LEU A 582 -27.67 -0.48 14.83
CA LEU A 582 -27.49 0.75 14.05
C LEU A 582 -26.01 1.08 13.84
N TYR A 583 -25.18 0.90 14.87
CA TYR A 583 -23.73 1.06 14.75
C TYR A 583 -23.17 0.09 13.70
N GLY A 584 -23.54 -1.19 13.76
CA GLY A 584 -23.10 -2.19 12.78
C GLY A 584 -23.54 -1.89 11.34
N LEU A 585 -24.72 -1.29 11.16
CA LEU A 585 -25.17 -0.82 9.84
C LEU A 585 -24.33 0.34 9.30
N ASN A 586 -23.89 1.24 10.15
CA ASN A 586 -23.06 2.37 9.75
C ASN A 586 -21.60 1.96 9.55
N SER A 587 -21.05 1.16 10.45
CA SER A 587 -19.66 0.72 10.43
C SER A 587 -19.37 -0.16 9.20
N SER A 588 -20.31 -1.02 8.82
CA SER A 588 -20.23 -1.85 7.62
C SER A 588 -20.31 -1.12 6.27
N LYS A 589 -20.71 0.15 6.26
CA LYS A 589 -20.73 0.99 5.04
C LYS A 589 -19.36 1.60 4.74
N ARG A 590 -18.36 1.39 5.59
CA ARG A 590 -16.98 1.86 5.36
C ARG A 590 -16.40 1.22 4.11
N ALA A 591 -15.67 2.03 3.35
CA ALA A 591 -14.96 1.57 2.15
C ALA A 591 -13.83 0.60 2.52
N PRO A 592 -13.42 -0.28 1.58
CA PRO A 592 -12.20 -1.06 1.72
C PRO A 592 -10.97 -0.20 2.00
N ASP A 593 -10.06 -0.72 2.81
CA ASP A 593 -8.75 -0.14 3.11
C ASP A 593 -7.67 -1.25 3.09
N ALA A 594 -6.42 -0.90 3.38
CA ALA A 594 -5.31 -1.84 3.37
C ALA A 594 -5.46 -2.99 4.38
N LEU A 595 -6.16 -2.79 5.50
CA LEU A 595 -6.41 -3.81 6.53
C LEU A 595 -7.58 -4.74 6.14
N HIS A 596 -8.59 -4.19 5.46
CA HIS A 596 -9.76 -4.92 4.98
C HIS A 596 -9.97 -4.66 3.48
N PRO A 597 -9.22 -5.36 2.60
CA PRO A 597 -9.26 -5.13 1.14
C PRO A 597 -10.62 -5.37 0.48
N TYR A 598 -11.51 -6.13 1.14
CA TYR A 598 -12.88 -6.40 0.71
C TYR A 598 -13.94 -5.51 1.41
N GLY A 599 -13.50 -4.55 2.23
CA GLY A 599 -14.36 -3.65 3.00
C GLY A 599 -14.93 -4.26 4.28
N TYR A 600 -15.72 -3.45 4.99
CA TYR A 600 -16.23 -3.75 6.32
C TYR A 600 -17.63 -4.39 6.32
N SER A 601 -18.10 -4.89 5.17
CA SER A 601 -19.45 -5.42 5.01
C SER A 601 -19.81 -6.52 6.03
N LYS A 602 -18.81 -7.32 6.46
CA LYS A 602 -18.97 -8.37 7.46
C LYS A 602 -19.28 -7.85 8.88
N GLU A 603 -19.02 -6.58 9.18
CA GLU A 603 -19.29 -6.00 10.51
C GLU A 603 -20.78 -6.06 10.88
N ARG A 604 -21.71 -6.04 9.91
CA ARG A 604 -23.16 -6.22 10.19
C ARG A 604 -23.45 -7.50 10.94
N PHE A 605 -22.81 -8.60 10.54
CA PHE A 605 -23.01 -9.91 11.14
C PHE A 605 -22.36 -9.99 12.53
N VAL A 606 -21.22 -9.33 12.72
CA VAL A 606 -20.54 -9.25 14.02
C VAL A 606 -21.41 -8.52 15.05
N TRP A 607 -21.87 -7.31 14.72
CA TRP A 607 -22.69 -6.52 15.63
C TRP A 607 -24.08 -7.13 15.88
N SER A 608 -24.66 -7.78 14.87
CA SER A 608 -25.91 -8.54 15.05
C SER A 608 -25.72 -9.77 15.94
N LEU A 609 -24.57 -10.45 15.86
CA LEU A 609 -24.24 -11.55 16.76
C LEU A 609 -24.04 -11.07 18.21
N ILE A 610 -23.32 -9.96 18.42
CA ILE A 610 -23.12 -9.36 19.74
C ILE A 610 -24.47 -8.97 20.35
N SER A 611 -25.35 -8.36 19.56
CA SER A 611 -26.72 -8.02 19.98
C SER A 611 -27.52 -9.26 20.38
N ALA A 612 -27.49 -10.33 19.59
CA ALA A 612 -28.19 -11.58 19.90
C ALA A 612 -27.68 -12.25 21.20
N VAL A 613 -26.36 -12.23 21.45
CA VAL A 613 -25.79 -12.69 22.72
C VAL A 613 -26.22 -11.79 23.89
N GLY A 614 -26.31 -10.47 23.66
CA GLY A 614 -26.85 -9.51 24.62
C GLY A 614 -28.29 -9.85 25.03
N ILE A 615 -29.17 -10.15 24.06
CA ILE A 615 -30.56 -10.58 24.30
C ILE A 615 -30.61 -11.88 25.08
N PHE A 616 -29.75 -12.86 24.75
CA PHE A 616 -29.71 -14.14 25.45
C PHE A 616 -29.35 -13.96 26.93
N CYS A 617 -28.28 -13.23 27.21
CA CYS A 617 -27.77 -13.06 28.57
C CYS A 617 -28.62 -12.10 29.40
N LEU A 618 -28.86 -10.89 28.89
CA LEU A 618 -29.55 -9.82 29.63
C LEU A 618 -31.07 -9.92 29.50
N GLY A 619 -31.59 -10.22 28.31
CA GLY A 619 -33.03 -10.37 28.09
C GLY A 619 -33.54 -11.66 28.71
N SER A 620 -33.16 -12.82 28.16
CA SER A 620 -33.67 -14.13 28.62
C SER A 620 -33.16 -14.48 30.02
N GLY A 621 -31.84 -14.41 30.25
CA GLY A 621 -31.22 -14.81 31.51
C GLY A 621 -31.75 -14.06 32.73
N ALA A 622 -31.75 -12.72 32.70
CA ALA A 622 -32.23 -11.91 33.82
C ALA A 622 -33.74 -12.13 34.08
N THR A 623 -34.55 -12.23 33.02
CA THR A 623 -36.00 -12.44 33.14
C THR A 623 -36.33 -13.78 33.78
N ILE A 624 -35.65 -14.87 33.37
CA ILE A 624 -35.86 -16.20 33.98
C ILE A 624 -35.40 -16.20 35.44
N ILE A 625 -34.23 -15.62 35.75
CA ILE A 625 -33.71 -15.55 37.13
C ILE A 625 -34.70 -14.81 38.04
N HIS A 626 -35.19 -13.64 37.60
CA HIS A 626 -36.18 -12.87 38.35
C HIS A 626 -37.51 -13.62 38.50
N GLY A 627 -38.00 -14.27 37.43
CA GLY A 627 -39.19 -15.10 37.48
C GLY A 627 -39.06 -16.23 38.51
N VAL A 628 -37.95 -16.97 38.51
CA VAL A 628 -37.72 -18.08 39.45
C VAL A 628 -37.58 -17.57 40.90
N GLN A 629 -36.85 -16.49 41.13
CA GLN A 629 -36.70 -15.89 42.46
C GLN A 629 -38.03 -15.45 43.06
N ASN A 630 -38.96 -14.98 42.22
CA ASN A 630 -40.25 -14.48 42.66
C ASN A 630 -41.33 -15.54 42.81
N LEU A 631 -41.09 -16.81 42.45
CA LEU A 631 -42.07 -17.90 42.60
C LEU A 631 -42.45 -18.19 44.07
N TRP A 632 -41.54 -17.91 45.01
CA TRP A 632 -41.74 -18.20 46.45
C TRP A 632 -42.05 -16.97 47.31
N THR A 633 -41.94 -15.76 46.77
CA THR A 633 -42.08 -14.48 47.49
C THR A 633 -43.17 -13.58 46.91
N SER A 634 -44.03 -14.10 46.01
CA SER A 634 -44.96 -13.30 45.22
C SER A 634 -46.00 -12.58 46.10
N GLN A 635 -46.02 -11.24 46.01
CA GLN A 635 -47.12 -10.40 46.53
C GLN A 635 -47.90 -9.80 45.36
N PRO A 636 -49.23 -9.60 45.50
CA PRO A 636 -50.02 -8.97 44.45
C PRO A 636 -49.50 -7.57 44.10
N PRO A 637 -49.41 -7.19 42.81
CA PRO A 637 -48.86 -5.90 42.41
C PRO A 637 -49.65 -4.75 43.05
N GLY A 638 -48.96 -3.87 43.78
CA GLY A 638 -49.61 -2.81 44.57
C GLY A 638 -50.42 -1.79 43.77
N ASN A 639 -50.25 -1.73 42.44
CA ASN A 639 -51.03 -0.84 41.57
C ASN A 639 -51.18 -1.39 40.13
N ILE A 640 -52.05 -2.40 39.99
CA ILE A 640 -52.34 -3.11 38.73
C ILE A 640 -52.77 -2.14 37.60
N MET A 641 -53.40 -1.00 37.93
CA MET A 641 -53.87 -0.04 36.93
C MET A 641 -52.72 0.66 36.19
N TYR A 642 -51.64 1.03 36.87
CA TYR A 642 -50.47 1.63 36.22
C TYR A 642 -49.71 0.62 35.37
N ALA A 643 -49.55 -0.62 35.85
CA ALA A 643 -48.95 -1.69 35.08
C ALA A 643 -49.74 -1.97 33.78
N ALA A 644 -51.07 -2.02 33.86
CA ALA A 644 -51.93 -2.20 32.70
C ALA A 644 -51.85 -1.05 31.69
N LEU A 645 -51.76 0.21 32.16
CA LEU A 645 -51.57 1.38 31.28
C LEU A 645 -50.22 1.36 30.56
N VAL A 646 -49.15 0.98 31.26
CA VAL A 646 -47.80 0.86 30.66
C VAL A 646 -47.76 -0.25 29.63
N ILE A 647 -48.31 -1.43 29.93
CA ILE A 647 -48.38 -2.56 28.97
C ILE A 647 -49.19 -2.16 27.73
N GLY A 648 -50.32 -1.47 27.91
CA GLY A 648 -51.13 -0.97 26.80
C GLY A 648 -50.39 0.06 25.93
N GLY A 649 -49.67 1.00 26.56
CA GLY A 649 -48.84 1.98 25.86
C GLY A 649 -47.68 1.34 25.09
N SER A 650 -46.95 0.43 25.74
CA SER A 650 -45.86 -0.34 25.12
C SER A 650 -46.35 -1.17 23.94
N PHE A 651 -47.52 -1.82 24.06
CA PHE A 651 -48.08 -2.64 22.98
C PHE A 651 -48.35 -1.83 21.70
N ILE A 652 -48.82 -0.60 21.84
CA ILE A 652 -49.06 0.29 20.69
C ILE A 652 -47.73 0.72 20.05
N ILE A 653 -46.74 1.10 20.86
CA ILE A 653 -45.46 1.61 20.36
C ILE A 653 -44.62 0.49 19.73
N GLU A 654 -44.50 -0.64 20.40
CA GLU A 654 -43.78 -1.82 19.89
C GLU A 654 -44.52 -2.44 18.69
N GLY A 655 -45.86 -2.43 18.70
CA GLY A 655 -46.66 -2.86 17.54
C GLY A 655 -46.43 -1.99 16.30
N ALA A 656 -46.24 -0.68 16.47
CA ALA A 656 -45.87 0.22 15.37
C ALA A 656 -44.46 -0.06 14.85
N SER A 657 -43.49 -0.30 15.75
CA SER A 657 -42.12 -0.71 15.38
C SER A 657 -42.13 -2.02 14.58
N LEU A 658 -42.84 -3.04 15.08
CA LEU A 658 -42.99 -4.33 14.42
C LEU A 658 -43.58 -4.20 13.02
N ALA A 659 -44.59 -3.34 12.83
CA ALA A 659 -45.19 -3.13 11.52
C ALA A 659 -44.18 -2.59 10.50
N VAL A 660 -43.32 -1.66 10.91
CA VAL A 660 -42.23 -1.13 10.07
C VAL A 660 -41.18 -2.20 9.78
N ALA A 661 -40.79 -2.99 10.78
CA ALA A 661 -39.83 -4.09 10.62
C ALA A 661 -40.35 -5.18 9.68
N VAL A 662 -41.61 -5.60 9.82
CA VAL A 662 -42.26 -6.57 8.91
C VAL A 662 -42.34 -6.03 7.49
N HIS A 663 -42.63 -4.73 7.33
CA HIS A 663 -42.63 -4.10 6.01
C HIS A 663 -41.24 -4.11 5.37
N ALA A 664 -40.19 -3.81 6.14
CA ALA A 664 -38.81 -3.85 5.67
C ALA A 664 -38.40 -5.28 5.25
N VAL A 665 -38.73 -6.30 6.05
CA VAL A 665 -38.46 -7.71 5.73
C VAL A 665 -39.22 -8.16 4.49
N ARG A 666 -40.50 -7.78 4.33
CA ARG A 666 -41.28 -8.11 3.12
C ARG A 666 -40.70 -7.46 1.87
N LYS A 667 -40.27 -6.20 1.97
CA LYS A 667 -39.65 -5.49 0.85
C LYS A 667 -38.29 -6.10 0.48
N GLY A 668 -37.48 -6.45 1.48
CA GLY A 668 -36.20 -7.15 1.27
C GLY A 668 -36.39 -8.52 0.61
N ALA A 669 -37.36 -9.31 1.07
CA ALA A 669 -37.69 -10.60 0.46
C ALA A 669 -38.12 -10.45 -1.02
N ALA A 670 -38.92 -9.44 -1.34
CA ALA A 670 -39.33 -9.15 -2.72
C ALA A 670 -38.16 -8.70 -3.60
N ALA A 671 -37.23 -7.91 -3.06
CA ALA A 671 -36.03 -7.47 -3.77
C ALA A 671 -35.08 -8.63 -4.11
N GLU A 672 -35.00 -9.64 -3.24
CA GLU A 672 -34.20 -10.86 -3.46
C GLU A 672 -34.99 -11.98 -4.17
N GLY A 673 -36.24 -11.75 -4.58
CA GLY A 673 -37.07 -12.77 -5.24
C GLY A 673 -37.41 -13.98 -4.36
N MET A 674 -37.31 -13.84 -3.04
CA MET A 674 -37.52 -14.90 -2.05
C MET A 674 -38.89 -14.84 -1.41
N THR A 675 -39.35 -15.96 -0.87
CA THR A 675 -40.47 -15.93 0.09
C THR A 675 -40.03 -15.28 1.39
N VAL A 676 -40.96 -14.67 2.14
CA VAL A 676 -40.65 -14.06 3.44
C VAL A 676 -40.03 -15.07 4.41
N ARG A 677 -40.49 -16.33 4.36
CA ARG A 677 -39.95 -17.42 5.19
C ARG A 677 -38.48 -17.70 4.85
N ASP A 678 -38.19 -17.83 3.56
CA ASP A 678 -36.82 -18.11 3.10
C ASP A 678 -35.90 -16.94 3.42
N TYR A 679 -36.38 -15.71 3.26
CA TYR A 679 -35.64 -14.51 3.61
C TYR A 679 -35.31 -14.40 5.11
N VAL A 680 -36.26 -14.78 5.98
CA VAL A 680 -36.00 -14.79 7.44
C VAL A 680 -34.93 -15.81 7.83
N TRP A 681 -34.86 -16.95 7.14
CA TRP A 681 -33.89 -18.01 7.43
C TRP A 681 -32.55 -17.85 6.71
N ARG A 682 -32.57 -17.36 5.47
CA ARG A 682 -31.45 -17.41 4.52
C ARG A 682 -31.14 -16.07 3.85
N GLY A 683 -31.97 -15.05 4.06
CA GLY A 683 -31.82 -13.73 3.44
C GLY A 683 -30.61 -12.96 3.96
N HIS A 684 -30.15 -12.01 3.14
CA HIS A 684 -28.86 -11.37 3.32
C HIS A 684 -28.85 -10.18 4.28
N ASP A 685 -30.02 -9.72 4.72
CA ASP A 685 -30.15 -8.66 5.73
C ASP A 685 -30.39 -9.23 7.13
N PRO A 686 -29.34 -9.39 7.97
CA PRO A 686 -29.49 -9.88 9.33
C PRO A 686 -30.19 -8.85 10.22
N THR A 687 -30.03 -7.56 9.92
CA THR A 687 -30.42 -6.48 10.82
C THR A 687 -31.93 -6.27 10.82
N SER A 688 -32.57 -6.17 9.65
CA SER A 688 -34.04 -6.03 9.61
C SER A 688 -34.77 -7.23 10.20
N VAL A 689 -34.20 -8.43 10.03
CA VAL A 689 -34.81 -9.64 10.59
C VAL A 689 -34.61 -9.72 12.09
N ALA A 690 -33.44 -9.31 12.61
CA ALA A 690 -33.21 -9.19 14.05
C ALA A 690 -34.28 -8.29 14.69
N VAL A 691 -34.43 -7.07 14.19
CA VAL A 691 -35.47 -6.12 14.64
C VAL A 691 -36.87 -6.73 14.57
N MET A 692 -37.23 -7.36 13.45
CA MET A 692 -38.55 -7.98 13.30
C MET A 692 -38.78 -9.10 14.33
N THR A 693 -37.79 -9.97 14.55
CA THR A 693 -37.92 -11.08 15.51
C THR A 693 -37.91 -10.61 16.96
N GLU A 694 -37.14 -9.57 17.27
CA GLU A 694 -37.09 -8.92 18.58
C GLU A 694 -38.42 -8.24 18.90
N ASP A 695 -38.91 -7.38 18.01
CA ASP A 695 -40.18 -6.68 18.20
C ASP A 695 -41.38 -7.66 18.22
N SER A 696 -41.30 -8.76 17.46
CA SER A 696 -42.30 -9.84 17.55
C SER A 696 -42.29 -10.51 18.92
N ALA A 697 -41.11 -10.74 19.49
CA ALA A 697 -40.96 -11.32 20.82
C ALA A 697 -41.44 -10.36 21.91
N ALA A 698 -41.16 -9.06 21.78
CA ALA A 698 -41.59 -8.02 22.69
C ALA A 698 -43.12 -7.89 22.72
N VAL A 699 -43.76 -7.76 21.55
CA VAL A 699 -45.23 -7.70 21.43
C VAL A 699 -45.90 -8.97 21.97
N THR A 700 -45.34 -10.15 21.65
CA THR A 700 -45.85 -11.43 22.18
C THR A 700 -45.65 -11.51 23.70
N GLY A 701 -44.51 -11.02 24.20
CA GLY A 701 -44.20 -10.95 25.61
C GLY A 701 -45.18 -10.06 26.38
N LEU A 702 -45.56 -8.91 25.83
CA LEU A 702 -46.59 -8.04 26.39
C LEU A 702 -47.96 -8.70 26.46
N VAL A 703 -48.34 -9.50 25.47
CA VAL A 703 -49.59 -10.28 25.49
C VAL A 703 -49.56 -11.34 26.60
N ILE A 704 -48.42 -12.04 26.75
CA ILE A 704 -48.22 -13.03 27.83
C ILE A 704 -48.28 -12.34 29.19
N ALA A 705 -47.59 -11.20 29.37
CA ALA A 705 -47.62 -10.42 30.60
C ALA A 705 -49.03 -9.91 30.94
N ALA A 706 -49.78 -9.41 29.96
CA ALA A 706 -51.17 -9.00 30.14
C ALA A 706 -52.07 -10.17 30.57
N ALA A 707 -51.92 -11.35 29.94
CA ALA A 707 -52.66 -12.55 30.30
C ALA A 707 -52.35 -13.02 31.72
N SER A 708 -51.06 -12.97 32.13
CA SER A 708 -50.63 -13.27 33.49
C SER A 708 -51.24 -12.32 34.52
N LEU A 709 -51.24 -11.00 34.26
CA LEU A 709 -51.87 -10.03 35.16
C LEU A 709 -53.39 -10.20 35.27
N VAL A 710 -54.07 -10.54 34.16
CA VAL A 710 -55.50 -10.87 34.17
C VAL A 710 -55.74 -12.14 35.00
N ALA A 711 -54.90 -13.16 34.86
CA ALA A 711 -54.98 -14.40 35.64
C ALA A 711 -54.79 -14.14 37.15
N VAL A 712 -53.83 -13.30 37.54
CA VAL A 712 -53.65 -12.86 38.94
C VAL A 712 -54.92 -12.17 39.45
N LYS A 713 -55.50 -11.26 38.65
CA LYS A 713 -56.71 -10.51 39.05
C LYS A 713 -57.95 -11.40 39.19
N MET A 714 -58.13 -12.38 38.30
CA MET A 714 -59.30 -13.27 38.32
C MET A 714 -59.19 -14.39 39.35
N THR A 715 -57.99 -14.92 39.59
CA THR A 715 -57.78 -16.06 40.49
C THR A 715 -57.35 -15.66 41.91
N GLY A 716 -56.84 -14.43 42.09
CA GLY A 716 -56.24 -13.96 43.33
C GLY A 716 -54.86 -14.58 43.65
N ASN A 717 -54.33 -15.45 42.78
CA ASN A 717 -53.06 -16.13 43.00
C ASN A 717 -51.90 -15.35 42.35
N PRO A 718 -50.93 -14.81 43.13
CA PRO A 718 -49.84 -14.01 42.61
C PRO A 718 -48.77 -14.80 41.82
N ILE A 719 -48.80 -16.14 41.83
CA ILE A 719 -47.81 -17.00 41.15
C ILE A 719 -47.87 -16.90 39.62
N TYR A 720 -49.02 -16.52 39.04
CA TYR A 720 -49.18 -16.41 37.58
C TYR A 720 -48.31 -15.32 36.92
N ASP A 721 -47.86 -14.33 37.69
CA ASP A 721 -46.97 -13.25 37.22
C ASP A 721 -45.51 -13.73 37.05
N PRO A 722 -44.87 -14.37 38.05
CA PRO A 722 -43.60 -15.08 37.87
C PRO A 722 -43.61 -16.15 36.76
N ILE A 723 -44.71 -16.90 36.60
CA ILE A 723 -44.84 -17.87 35.50
C ILE A 723 -44.83 -17.16 34.14
N GLY A 724 -45.53 -16.03 34.01
CA GLY A 724 -45.50 -15.19 32.81
C GLY A 724 -44.09 -14.74 32.46
N SER A 725 -43.34 -14.24 33.45
CA SER A 725 -41.94 -13.83 33.30
C SER A 725 -41.04 -14.97 32.79
N ILE A 726 -41.17 -16.19 33.34
CA ILE A 726 -40.40 -17.35 32.87
C ILE A 726 -40.73 -17.70 31.41
N ILE A 727 -42.01 -17.64 31.02
CA ILE A 727 -42.43 -17.91 29.63
C ILE A 727 -41.85 -16.87 28.67
N VAL A 728 -41.89 -15.58 29.02
CA VAL A 728 -41.29 -14.49 28.23
C VAL A 728 -39.78 -14.67 28.10
N GLY A 729 -39.09 -15.01 29.19
CA GLY A 729 -37.65 -15.28 29.17
C GLY A 729 -37.28 -16.42 28.21
N ASN A 730 -38.05 -17.53 28.21
CA ASN A 730 -37.82 -18.63 27.27
C ASN A 730 -38.07 -18.22 25.81
N LEU A 731 -39.10 -17.40 25.54
CA LEU A 731 -39.37 -16.87 24.21
C LEU A 731 -38.18 -16.05 23.68
N LEU A 732 -37.63 -15.15 24.49
CA LEU A 732 -36.43 -14.37 24.17
C LEU A 732 -35.21 -15.27 23.94
N GLY A 733 -35.06 -16.33 24.73
CA GLY A 733 -33.98 -17.31 24.57
C GLY A 733 -34.04 -18.02 23.21
N VAL A 734 -35.22 -18.43 22.76
CA VAL A 734 -35.42 -19.04 21.43
C VAL A 734 -35.06 -18.07 20.30
N VAL A 735 -35.51 -16.82 20.40
CA VAL A 735 -35.20 -15.78 19.40
C VAL A 735 -33.70 -15.49 19.35
N ALA A 736 -33.06 -15.34 20.51
CA ALA A 736 -31.62 -15.10 20.59
C ALA A 736 -30.80 -16.26 20.01
N ILE A 737 -31.16 -17.51 20.31
CA ILE A 737 -30.50 -18.70 19.73
C ILE A 737 -30.65 -18.71 18.20
N PHE A 738 -31.85 -18.39 17.70
CA PHE A 738 -32.09 -18.29 16.26
C PHE A 738 -31.18 -17.22 15.60
N LEU A 739 -31.08 -16.03 16.18
CA LEU A 739 -30.23 -14.95 15.68
C LEU A 739 -28.73 -15.28 15.78
N ILE A 740 -28.29 -15.94 16.86
CA ILE A 740 -26.90 -16.40 17.03
C ILE A 740 -26.53 -17.40 15.93
N GLN A 741 -27.36 -18.42 15.72
CA GLN A 741 -27.09 -19.45 14.70
C GLN A 741 -27.02 -18.84 13.31
N ARG A 742 -27.95 -17.95 12.97
CA ARG A 742 -27.99 -17.28 11.67
C ARG A 742 -26.74 -16.44 11.41
N ASN A 743 -26.36 -15.57 12.35
CA ASN A 743 -25.20 -14.69 12.16
C ASN A 743 -23.87 -15.46 12.14
N ARG A 744 -23.76 -16.55 12.92
CA ARG A 744 -22.58 -17.43 12.88
C ARG A 744 -22.33 -18.00 11.48
N HIS A 745 -23.38 -18.46 10.81
CA HIS A 745 -23.24 -19.03 9.46
C HIS A 745 -22.80 -17.99 8.43
N ALA A 746 -23.17 -16.72 8.58
CA ALA A 746 -22.71 -15.65 7.71
C ALA A 746 -21.24 -15.29 7.94
N LEU A 747 -20.75 -15.35 9.18
CA LEU A 747 -19.36 -15.04 9.54
C LEU A 747 -18.35 -16.11 9.08
N ILE A 748 -18.78 -17.38 9.06
CA ILE A 748 -17.93 -18.52 8.66
C ILE A 748 -17.71 -18.57 7.13
N GLY A 749 -18.42 -17.76 6.35
CA GLY A 749 -18.32 -17.74 4.89
C GLY A 749 -19.27 -18.77 4.26
N ARG A 750 -20.51 -18.34 3.99
CA ARG A 750 -21.51 -19.17 3.29
C ARG A 750 -21.24 -19.12 1.79
N ALA A 751 -21.47 -20.22 1.07
CA ALA A 751 -21.44 -20.23 -0.39
C ALA A 751 -22.62 -19.43 -0.99
N ILE A 752 -22.45 -18.98 -2.24
CA ILE A 752 -23.53 -18.41 -3.06
C ILE A 752 -24.63 -19.48 -3.28
N ASP A 753 -25.85 -19.05 -3.57
CA ASP A 753 -26.96 -19.95 -3.89
C ASP A 753 -26.62 -20.94 -5.03
N ASP A 754 -27.07 -22.19 -4.88
CA ASP A 754 -26.78 -23.29 -5.79
C ASP A 754 -27.23 -23.00 -7.24
N HIS A 755 -28.30 -22.22 -7.42
CA HIS A 755 -28.78 -21.83 -8.75
C HIS A 755 -27.77 -20.92 -9.46
N ASP A 756 -27.27 -19.91 -8.78
CA ASP A 756 -26.30 -18.96 -9.34
C ASP A 756 -24.93 -19.60 -9.53
N MET A 757 -24.50 -20.46 -8.59
CA MET A 757 -23.29 -21.27 -8.75
C MET A 757 -23.39 -22.18 -9.97
N LYS A 758 -24.55 -22.82 -10.19
CA LYS A 758 -24.75 -23.70 -11.35
C LYS A 758 -24.69 -22.93 -12.67
N ARG A 759 -25.23 -21.71 -12.74
CA ARG A 759 -25.15 -20.85 -13.93
C ARG A 759 -23.71 -20.48 -14.27
N VAL A 760 -22.89 -20.13 -13.28
CA VAL A 760 -21.46 -19.83 -13.47
C VAL A 760 -20.69 -21.08 -13.90
N LEU A 761 -20.96 -22.24 -13.29
CA LEU A 761 -20.33 -23.51 -13.67
C LEU A 761 -20.72 -23.98 -15.07
N GLU A 762 -22.00 -23.83 -15.46
CA GLU A 762 -22.46 -24.14 -16.82
C GLU A 762 -21.82 -23.21 -17.85
N PHE A 763 -21.65 -21.93 -17.53
CA PHE A 763 -20.90 -20.99 -18.38
C PHE A 763 -19.45 -21.44 -18.58
N LEU A 764 -18.70 -21.64 -17.49
CA LEU A 764 -17.30 -22.05 -17.55
C LEU A 764 -17.12 -23.37 -18.31
N LYS A 765 -17.98 -24.37 -18.10
CA LYS A 765 -17.89 -25.67 -18.80
C LYS A 765 -18.24 -25.61 -20.29
N ASN A 766 -18.99 -24.60 -20.72
CA ASN A 766 -19.41 -24.46 -22.11
C ASN A 766 -18.51 -23.50 -22.90
N ASP A 767 -17.60 -22.78 -22.24
CA ASP A 767 -16.69 -21.86 -22.90
C ASP A 767 -15.57 -22.66 -23.61
N PRO A 768 -15.32 -22.43 -24.91
CA PRO A 768 -14.37 -23.23 -25.68
C PRO A 768 -12.91 -23.03 -25.27
N VAL A 769 -12.59 -22.00 -24.47
CA VAL A 769 -11.24 -21.75 -23.94
C VAL A 769 -11.00 -22.53 -22.64
N VAL A 770 -12.04 -23.09 -22.04
CA VAL A 770 -11.97 -23.87 -20.80
C VAL A 770 -12.06 -25.36 -21.13
N ASP A 771 -11.00 -26.11 -20.86
CA ASP A 771 -10.99 -27.57 -21.07
C ASP A 771 -11.66 -28.31 -19.90
N SER A 772 -11.37 -27.88 -18.67
CA SER A 772 -11.99 -28.45 -17.48
C SER A 772 -11.97 -27.48 -16.30
N VAL A 773 -12.82 -27.74 -15.31
CA VAL A 773 -12.98 -26.93 -14.10
C VAL A 773 -12.73 -27.84 -12.90
N TYR A 774 -11.71 -27.54 -12.09
CA TYR A 774 -11.23 -28.43 -11.03
C TYR A 774 -11.72 -28.04 -9.64
N ASP A 775 -11.45 -26.80 -9.23
CA ASP A 775 -11.89 -26.27 -7.94
C ASP A 775 -12.77 -25.04 -8.19
N CYS A 776 -13.91 -24.97 -7.53
CA CYS A 776 -14.83 -23.84 -7.61
C CYS A 776 -15.38 -23.55 -6.24
N LYS A 777 -15.06 -22.36 -5.74
CA LYS A 777 -15.45 -21.90 -4.42
C LYS A 777 -16.12 -20.56 -4.52
N SER A 778 -17.08 -20.33 -3.64
CA SER A 778 -17.70 -19.03 -3.51
C SER A 778 -17.97 -18.70 -2.05
N GLU A 779 -17.99 -17.40 -1.76
CA GLU A 779 -18.20 -16.89 -0.42
C GLU A 779 -19.04 -15.62 -0.46
N VAL A 780 -20.05 -15.54 0.40
CA VAL A 780 -20.77 -14.30 0.69
C VAL A 780 -19.89 -13.42 1.57
N ILE A 781 -19.43 -12.30 1.01
CA ILE A 781 -18.58 -11.32 1.69
C ILE A 781 -19.38 -10.13 2.23
N GLY A 782 -20.63 -9.98 1.79
CA GLY A 782 -21.56 -8.95 2.27
C GLY A 782 -22.96 -9.16 1.71
N PRO A 783 -23.96 -8.36 2.14
CA PRO A 783 -25.32 -8.50 1.64
C PRO A 783 -25.39 -8.26 0.13
N GLY A 784 -25.68 -9.31 -0.64
CA GLY A 784 -25.68 -9.27 -2.11
C GLY A 784 -24.29 -9.14 -2.76
N PHE A 785 -23.20 -9.33 -1.99
CA PHE A 785 -21.83 -9.30 -2.49
C PHE A 785 -21.15 -10.63 -2.29
N PHE A 786 -20.58 -11.14 -3.37
CA PHE A 786 -19.97 -12.46 -3.42
C PHE A 786 -18.56 -12.40 -3.97
N ARG A 787 -17.73 -13.30 -3.46
CA ARG A 787 -16.43 -13.67 -4.03
C ARG A 787 -16.57 -15.03 -4.69
N PHE A 788 -16.00 -15.18 -5.87
CA PHE A 788 -15.93 -16.44 -6.61
C PHE A 788 -14.46 -16.73 -6.96
N LYS A 789 -14.05 -17.97 -6.78
CA LYS A 789 -12.74 -18.47 -7.19
C LYS A 789 -12.93 -19.75 -8.00
N ALA A 790 -12.23 -19.87 -9.12
CA ALA A 790 -12.16 -21.09 -9.90
C ALA A 790 -10.73 -21.43 -10.33
N GLU A 791 -10.39 -22.72 -10.26
CA GLU A 791 -9.22 -23.28 -10.93
C GLU A 791 -9.67 -24.01 -12.19
N ILE A 792 -9.14 -23.59 -13.34
CA ILE A 792 -9.54 -24.11 -14.66
C ILE A 792 -8.34 -24.54 -15.49
N ASP A 793 -8.54 -25.55 -16.32
CA ASP A 793 -7.62 -25.91 -17.39
C ASP A 793 -7.95 -25.12 -18.64
N PHE A 794 -6.93 -24.59 -19.30
CA PHE A 794 -7.11 -23.79 -20.50
C PHE A 794 -6.84 -24.61 -21.76
N ASN A 795 -7.75 -24.53 -22.72
CA ASN A 795 -7.55 -25.11 -24.03
C ASN A 795 -6.50 -24.30 -24.81
N GLY A 796 -5.24 -24.74 -24.74
CA GLY A 796 -4.12 -24.07 -25.40
C GLY A 796 -4.28 -23.95 -26.93
N VAL A 797 -4.96 -24.91 -27.57
CA VAL A 797 -5.25 -24.86 -29.02
C VAL A 797 -6.23 -23.74 -29.32
N LYS A 798 -7.33 -23.64 -28.57
CA LYS A 798 -8.34 -22.61 -28.76
C LYS A 798 -7.78 -21.22 -28.44
N LEU A 799 -6.96 -21.12 -27.41
CA LEU A 799 -6.26 -19.91 -27.04
C LEU A 799 -5.40 -19.39 -28.21
N VAL A 800 -4.56 -20.26 -28.77
CA VAL A 800 -3.72 -19.93 -29.94
C VAL A 800 -4.55 -19.57 -31.16
N GLN A 801 -5.64 -20.30 -31.43
CA GLN A 801 -6.55 -19.96 -32.54
C GLN A 801 -7.17 -18.58 -32.37
N ASN A 802 -7.65 -18.26 -31.17
CA ASN A 802 -8.23 -16.96 -30.87
C ASN A 802 -7.17 -15.85 -31.01
N HIS A 803 -5.96 -16.06 -30.49
CA HIS A 803 -4.84 -15.12 -30.66
C HIS A 803 -4.52 -14.89 -32.13
N LEU A 804 -4.28 -15.95 -32.90
CA LEU A 804 -3.93 -15.87 -34.33
C LEU A 804 -5.05 -15.22 -35.16
N SER A 805 -6.31 -15.45 -34.80
CA SER A 805 -7.45 -14.79 -35.47
C SER A 805 -7.45 -13.27 -35.29
N ARG A 806 -6.92 -12.77 -34.17
CA ARG A 806 -6.80 -11.33 -33.87
C ARG A 806 -5.55 -10.72 -34.49
N THR A 807 -4.42 -11.43 -34.47
CA THR A 807 -3.10 -10.90 -34.90
C THR A 807 -2.74 -11.18 -36.35
N GLY A 808 -3.48 -12.07 -37.03
CA GLY A 808 -3.27 -12.43 -38.42
C GLY A 808 -2.39 -13.69 -38.57
N PRO A 809 -2.97 -14.85 -38.93
CA PRO A 809 -2.22 -16.11 -38.97
C PRO A 809 -1.12 -16.12 -40.04
N GLU A 810 -1.31 -15.38 -41.14
CA GLU A 810 -0.35 -15.31 -42.25
C GLU A 810 0.94 -14.56 -41.87
N GLU A 811 0.83 -13.52 -41.05
CA GLU A 811 1.97 -12.72 -40.58
C GLU A 811 2.88 -13.52 -39.66
N TRP A 812 2.30 -14.24 -38.69
CA TRP A 812 3.06 -15.16 -37.83
C TRP A 812 3.69 -16.29 -38.63
N ALA A 813 2.94 -16.92 -39.54
CA ALA A 813 3.49 -17.96 -40.41
C ALA A 813 4.65 -17.44 -41.28
N LYS A 814 4.61 -16.18 -41.72
CA LYS A 814 5.71 -15.53 -42.44
C LYS A 814 6.92 -15.28 -41.55
N LYS A 815 6.73 -14.79 -40.32
CA LYS A 815 7.81 -14.58 -39.34
C LYS A 815 8.53 -15.89 -39.02
N PHE A 816 7.79 -16.95 -38.70
CA PHE A 816 8.37 -18.27 -38.45
C PHE A 816 9.11 -18.84 -39.67
N ARG A 817 8.53 -18.74 -40.87
CA ARG A 817 9.19 -19.21 -42.11
C ARG A 817 10.44 -18.43 -42.47
N ASN A 818 10.49 -17.13 -42.15
CA ASN A 818 11.68 -16.31 -42.40
C ASN A 818 12.79 -16.65 -41.41
N ALA A 819 12.45 -16.74 -40.11
CA ALA A 819 13.40 -17.15 -39.08
C ALA A 819 13.96 -18.57 -39.34
N ALA A 820 13.13 -19.51 -39.79
CA ALA A 820 13.56 -20.86 -40.13
C ALA A 820 14.41 -20.99 -41.41
N LYS A 821 14.53 -19.93 -42.22
CA LYS A 821 15.41 -19.92 -43.42
C LYS A 821 16.83 -19.49 -43.10
N GLU A 822 17.03 -18.84 -41.95
CA GLU A 822 18.36 -18.46 -41.49
C GLU A 822 19.06 -19.69 -40.92
N LYS A 823 20.37 -19.82 -41.13
CA LYS A 823 21.17 -20.95 -40.63
C LYS A 823 21.58 -20.80 -39.16
N ASP A 824 20.92 -19.89 -38.44
CA ASP A 824 21.19 -19.51 -37.06
C ASP A 824 19.92 -19.70 -36.25
N ASP A 825 19.94 -20.67 -35.34
CA ASP A 825 18.80 -21.02 -34.48
C ASP A 825 18.42 -19.88 -33.51
N THR A 826 19.27 -18.87 -33.35
CA THR A 826 19.05 -17.72 -32.47
C THR A 826 17.84 -16.89 -32.87
N GLU A 827 17.65 -16.63 -34.17
CA GLU A 827 16.51 -15.83 -34.64
C GLU A 827 15.19 -16.61 -34.54
N LEU A 828 15.23 -17.93 -34.75
CA LEU A 828 14.08 -18.80 -34.53
C LEU A 828 13.67 -18.82 -33.06
N LEU A 829 14.63 -18.98 -32.13
CA LEU A 829 14.38 -18.92 -30.70
C LEU A 829 13.77 -17.58 -30.30
N LYS A 830 14.30 -16.47 -30.80
CA LYS A 830 13.78 -15.12 -30.52
C LYS A 830 12.32 -14.94 -30.96
N ILE A 831 11.96 -15.41 -32.15
CA ILE A 831 10.58 -15.36 -32.64
C ILE A 831 9.66 -16.29 -31.85
N MET A 832 10.14 -17.47 -31.45
CA MET A 832 9.39 -18.38 -30.59
C MET A 832 9.16 -17.80 -29.19
N SER A 833 10.15 -17.15 -28.60
CA SER A 833 10.01 -16.45 -27.31
C SER A 833 9.00 -15.32 -27.41
N PHE A 834 9.08 -14.49 -28.47
CA PHE A 834 8.11 -13.41 -28.70
C PHE A 834 6.69 -13.95 -28.89
N TYR A 835 6.52 -15.05 -29.62
CA TYR A 835 5.23 -15.71 -29.75
C TYR A 835 4.72 -16.28 -28.42
N GLY A 836 5.61 -16.86 -27.61
CA GLY A 836 5.29 -17.37 -26.27
C GLY A 836 4.77 -16.27 -25.34
N GLU A 837 5.41 -15.10 -25.34
CA GLU A 837 4.98 -13.93 -24.58
C GLU A 837 3.56 -13.47 -25.01
N GLU A 838 3.33 -13.38 -26.31
CA GLU A 838 2.03 -12.99 -26.88
C GLU A 838 0.90 -14.00 -26.55
N VAL A 839 1.23 -15.29 -26.44
CA VAL A 839 0.27 -16.32 -26.01
C VAL A 839 -0.06 -16.18 -24.52
N VAL A 840 0.92 -15.85 -23.67
CA VAL A 840 0.67 -15.55 -22.24
C VAL A 840 -0.21 -14.31 -22.10
N THR A 841 0.03 -13.26 -22.90
CA THR A 841 -0.85 -12.08 -22.93
C THR A 841 -2.26 -12.42 -23.41
N ALA A 842 -2.39 -13.30 -24.40
CA ALA A 842 -3.69 -13.78 -24.86
C ALA A 842 -4.43 -14.56 -23.77
N LEU A 843 -3.71 -15.36 -22.97
CA LEU A 843 -4.29 -16.07 -21.82
C LEU A 843 -4.88 -15.10 -20.81
N GLY A 844 -4.13 -14.06 -20.43
CA GLY A 844 -4.63 -13.00 -19.54
C GLY A 844 -5.89 -12.33 -20.09
N SER A 845 -5.94 -12.08 -21.40
CA SER A 845 -7.13 -11.49 -22.05
C SER A 845 -8.37 -12.41 -21.99
N GLU A 846 -8.18 -13.73 -22.07
CA GLU A 846 -9.29 -14.68 -21.93
C GLU A 846 -9.73 -14.82 -20.47
N VAL A 847 -8.81 -14.75 -19.50
CA VAL A 847 -9.14 -14.64 -18.07
C VAL A 847 -10.03 -13.43 -17.80
N ASP A 848 -9.61 -12.24 -18.24
CA ASP A 848 -10.38 -11.00 -18.07
C ASP A 848 -11.79 -11.09 -18.68
N ARG A 849 -11.90 -11.76 -19.84
CA ARG A 849 -13.19 -12.00 -20.50
C ARG A 849 -14.08 -12.89 -19.65
N LEU A 850 -13.56 -14.04 -19.21
CA LEU A 850 -14.31 -14.98 -18.37
C LEU A 850 -14.76 -14.33 -17.07
N GLU A 851 -13.88 -13.56 -16.41
CA GLU A 851 -14.20 -12.84 -15.18
C GLU A 851 -15.36 -11.86 -15.38
N LYS A 852 -15.32 -11.08 -16.46
CA LYS A 852 -16.37 -10.12 -16.77
C LYS A 852 -17.70 -10.80 -17.08
N GLU A 853 -17.69 -11.87 -17.87
CA GLU A 853 -18.91 -12.62 -18.20
C GLU A 853 -19.53 -13.28 -16.95
N ILE A 854 -18.71 -13.77 -16.01
CA ILE A 854 -19.19 -14.28 -14.71
C ILE A 854 -19.90 -13.17 -13.92
N GLN A 855 -19.34 -11.97 -13.89
CA GLN A 855 -19.97 -10.81 -13.22
C GLN A 855 -21.28 -10.39 -13.91
N GLU A 856 -21.40 -10.57 -15.22
CA GLU A 856 -22.64 -10.28 -15.95
C GLU A 856 -23.73 -11.34 -15.69
N ILE A 857 -23.34 -12.62 -15.52
CA ILE A 857 -24.27 -13.71 -15.17
C ILE A 857 -24.82 -13.53 -13.77
N VAL A 858 -23.95 -13.21 -12.80
CA VAL A 858 -24.31 -12.97 -11.40
C VAL A 858 -23.75 -11.61 -10.94
N PRO A 859 -24.52 -10.52 -11.08
CA PRO A 859 -24.08 -9.16 -10.73
C PRO A 859 -23.64 -8.95 -9.28
N GLY A 860 -24.01 -9.87 -8.38
CA GLY A 860 -23.56 -9.87 -6.99
C GLY A 860 -22.10 -10.34 -6.82
N ILE A 861 -21.55 -11.08 -7.78
CA ILE A 861 -20.14 -11.49 -7.76
C ILE A 861 -19.30 -10.26 -8.11
N ARG A 862 -18.56 -9.74 -7.13
CA ARG A 862 -17.72 -8.54 -7.30
C ARG A 862 -16.25 -8.85 -7.46
N HIS A 863 -15.84 -10.02 -6.95
CA HIS A 863 -14.47 -10.49 -6.99
C HIS A 863 -14.50 -11.87 -7.63
N VAL A 864 -13.88 -11.99 -8.79
CA VAL A 864 -13.67 -13.24 -9.51
C VAL A 864 -12.16 -13.47 -9.51
N ASP A 865 -11.75 -14.70 -9.29
CA ASP A 865 -10.35 -15.12 -9.25
C ASP A 865 -10.26 -16.41 -10.05
N ILE A 866 -9.71 -16.33 -11.26
CA ILE A 866 -9.56 -17.49 -12.15
C ILE A 866 -8.08 -17.85 -12.23
N GLU A 867 -7.74 -19.03 -11.72
CA GLU A 867 -6.39 -19.56 -11.70
C GLU A 867 -6.24 -20.69 -12.73
N ALA A 868 -5.10 -20.72 -13.42
CA ALA A 868 -4.76 -21.84 -14.28
C ALA A 868 -4.39 -23.07 -13.42
N HIS A 869 -5.07 -24.18 -13.63
CA HIS A 869 -4.72 -25.43 -12.99
C HIS A 869 -3.46 -26.02 -13.66
N ASN A 870 -2.44 -26.33 -12.86
CA ASN A 870 -1.20 -26.93 -13.37
C ASN A 870 -1.16 -28.41 -12.96
N PRO A 871 -1.55 -29.35 -13.83
CA PRO A 871 -1.43 -30.77 -13.51
C PRO A 871 0.06 -31.15 -13.44
N ILE A 872 0.47 -31.80 -12.34
CA ILE A 872 1.84 -32.26 -12.06
C ILE A 872 2.30 -33.39 -13.02
N ILE A 873 1.62 -33.60 -14.15
CA ILE A 873 1.90 -34.68 -15.09
C ILE A 873 2.07 -34.07 -16.48
N PRO A 874 3.24 -34.22 -17.13
CA PRO A 874 3.41 -33.75 -18.50
C PRO A 874 2.46 -34.55 -19.41
N PRO A 875 1.78 -33.88 -20.37
CA PRO A 875 0.94 -34.59 -21.33
C PRO A 875 1.79 -35.54 -22.21
N PRO A 876 1.20 -36.64 -22.70
CA PRO A 876 1.90 -37.70 -23.44
C PRO A 876 2.46 -37.25 -24.80
#